data_AF-A0A6N7EZI7-F1
#
_entry.id   AF-A0A6N7EZI7-F1
#
_cell.length_a   1.000
_cell.length_b   1.000
_cell.length_c   1.000
_cell.angle_alpha   90.00
_cell.angle_beta   90.00
_cell.angle_gamma   90.00
#
_symmetry.space_group_name_H-M   'P 1'
#
loop_
_entity.id
_entity.type
_entity.pdbx_description
1 polymer ?
#
loop_
_entity_poly.entity_id
_entity_poly.type
_entity_poly.pdbx_seq_one_letter_code
_entity_poly.pdbx_strand_id
1 'polypeptide(L)'
;MKRMLINATQKEELRVALVDGQRLYDLDIETISNKQKKANIYKGRITRIEPSLEAAFVDYGAERHGFLPLKEIAKTYFSGATNVGNNGKPDYKKLIKEGQPVMVQVDKEERGNKGAALTTYISLAGRYLVVMPNNPRGGGVSRRIQGDERKELRQTMDKVNIPEGVGVIIRTAGVDRSEDELNWDLNYQMQVWNAISNEYENAAVGTLLYKESNIIVRALRDYFRDDIVQIIIDNENVYQQAKGFMSLVMPDKLKRLSFYQDELPLFTRYQIEAQIDSAYGRNVRLPSGGELVIDYTEAMVSIDINSARATKGTDVEETAFNTNLEAAEEIARQLRLRDIGGLIVIDFIDMYEARHRRQVEDKIRDAIHIDRARVQLARISKFGLLEMSRQRLRPSIDEASHIVCPRCKGQGSIRSTQSVALSVLRLIEEDAMKENTQKIVVQLPVKVAIFLSNEKRAAISAIEKSNNVSIVLIANESLDTPNFDIQRLRHDDEASIDAVSYKLSKDFRIDEDALAPQQTAPAVEEPAVSNIQPADPLPKSKTGFFKLIKQVLGIGSATAQATKRDEQGGHGNSRQTTKKNQPASQQTSQQTSRGKSANAATARKPRQSQDKPQEKTQGNAQDSAAKNDNNTRGQNTSQRASQSGNSQPGNNARRQKTGQSSDRQPSEAKSTASSRPLDEQTERQAGKQAENKAENQAPKQKQGQPERQANRPSATVNPHMKDKSLLHAGRPVSEDAVRGSGKANFAGATNQAAISTTEKAASKDDDKGDNKGNDKDAKTTVASNTSANAPANAATNAALASERVYVPRAINDAVPAMAISDDMPEEVAEGVAEGVTTSATAAPTAVPNTGNRIADLSAFGQSIWLDNINRDMLETGELTQLIAEDDLRGITSNPAIFEKALASNHPGYLEQLKSLVGKVSDPNEAFFALAVKDIQTACHAFKATYERTGGNDGMVSLEVSPNFAYDADKTIEQALILQHQLNAPNAMIKVPGTQPGLVAIEQLTYLGLNINVTLLFSVSRYVEVFEAYMRGLQKRAEMGLPVDNIRSVASFFVSRIDAAADTVLEKTNPEIMGKVAIANAKVAYNEYERLIQSKAWQRLALVGAKPQRLLWASTSTKNPAYPEVLYVDQLIGPDTVNTLPPNTYAAFKAKGSIANTLTQGVSEARALIELLPQYGVDLDLITQKLERDGVQAFEQSFAGLLAIVAEKMGSENT
;
A
#
# COMPACT_ATOMS: atom_id res chain seq x y z
N MET A 1 -10.08 10.07 -29.02
CA MET A 1 -11.14 10.76 -28.25
C MET A 1 -10.73 10.79 -26.78
N LYS A 2 -10.65 11.97 -26.18
CA LYS A 2 -10.22 12.14 -24.79
C LYS A 2 -11.32 11.87 -23.78
N ARG A 3 -10.97 11.16 -22.71
CA ARG A 3 -11.83 10.83 -21.57
C ARG A 3 -11.10 11.07 -20.25
N MET A 4 -11.89 11.37 -19.22
CA MET A 4 -11.47 11.33 -17.82
C MET A 4 -12.11 10.09 -17.21
N LEU A 5 -11.28 9.21 -16.62
CA LEU A 5 -11.73 7.98 -15.96
C LEU A 5 -11.40 8.11 -14.47
N ILE A 6 -12.37 7.89 -13.59
CA ILE A 6 -12.20 7.93 -12.13
C ILE A 6 -12.52 6.55 -11.57
N ASN A 7 -11.49 5.89 -11.04
CA ASN A 7 -11.60 4.60 -10.38
C ASN A 7 -11.56 4.82 -8.86
N ALA A 8 -12.64 4.41 -8.20
CA ALA A 8 -12.87 4.60 -6.77
C ALA A 8 -13.60 3.39 -6.15
N THR A 9 -13.39 2.19 -6.71
CA THR A 9 -13.94 0.93 -6.20
C THR A 9 -13.34 0.59 -4.83
N GLN A 10 -12.02 0.75 -4.69
CA GLN A 10 -11.31 0.63 -3.42
C GLN A 10 -11.46 1.92 -2.60
N LYS A 11 -11.36 1.83 -1.27
CA LYS A 11 -11.45 3.00 -0.36
C LYS A 11 -10.06 3.56 -0.03
N GLU A 12 -9.06 2.70 -0.16
CA GLU A 12 -7.66 2.85 0.21
C GLU A 12 -6.91 3.77 -0.77
N GLU A 13 -7.37 3.79 -2.03
CA GLU A 13 -6.80 4.49 -3.18
C GLU A 13 -7.91 5.00 -4.11
N LEU A 14 -7.83 6.28 -4.50
CA LEU A 14 -8.68 6.87 -5.55
C LEU A 14 -7.79 7.32 -6.71
N ARG A 15 -8.06 6.78 -7.90
CA ARG A 15 -7.24 6.99 -9.11
C ARG A 15 -8.01 7.77 -10.19
N VAL A 16 -7.39 8.80 -10.76
CA VAL A 16 -7.93 9.57 -11.89
C VAL A 16 -6.97 9.50 -13.07
N ALA A 17 -7.44 8.93 -14.18
CA ALA A 17 -6.69 8.75 -15.41
C ALA A 17 -7.23 9.65 -16.54
N LEU A 18 -6.33 10.31 -17.28
CA LEU A 18 -6.65 11.01 -18.52
C LEU A 18 -6.14 10.20 -19.72
N VAL A 19 -7.06 9.85 -20.62
CA VAL A 19 -6.83 8.88 -21.70
C VAL A 19 -7.26 9.48 -23.03
N ASP A 20 -6.46 9.34 -24.09
CA ASP A 20 -6.92 9.59 -25.47
C ASP A 20 -7.05 8.27 -26.24
N GLY A 21 -8.29 7.88 -26.54
CA GLY A 21 -8.60 6.54 -27.04
C GLY A 21 -8.35 5.48 -25.97
N GLN A 22 -7.14 4.92 -25.97
CA GLN A 22 -6.59 3.97 -25.00
C GLN A 22 -5.20 4.38 -24.47
N ARG A 23 -4.57 5.47 -24.98
CA ARG A 23 -3.25 5.92 -24.50
C ARG A 23 -3.39 6.80 -23.26
N LEU A 24 -2.90 6.33 -22.12
CA LEU A 24 -2.84 7.06 -20.85
C LEU A 24 -1.78 8.17 -20.94
N TYR A 25 -2.16 9.43 -20.72
CA TYR A 25 -1.26 10.59 -20.88
C TYR A 25 -1.05 11.46 -19.64
N ASP A 26 -1.91 11.32 -18.64
CA ASP A 26 -1.81 11.93 -17.31
C ASP A 26 -2.51 11.02 -16.28
N LEU A 27 -2.03 11.03 -15.04
CA LEU A 27 -2.49 10.19 -13.94
C LEU A 27 -2.41 10.96 -12.62
N ASP A 28 -3.33 10.64 -11.72
CA ASP A 28 -3.44 11.22 -10.39
C ASP A 28 -3.92 10.13 -9.41
N ILE A 29 -3.31 10.04 -8.23
CA ILE A 29 -3.57 9.01 -7.23
C ILE A 29 -3.57 9.66 -5.84
N GLU A 30 -4.62 9.42 -5.06
CA GLU A 30 -4.71 9.85 -3.66
C GLU A 30 -5.06 8.64 -2.77
N THR A 31 -4.20 8.33 -1.80
CA THR A 31 -4.38 7.21 -0.85
C THR A 31 -4.84 7.71 0.52
N ILE A 32 -5.41 6.83 1.35
CA ILE A 32 -5.86 7.19 2.71
C ILE A 32 -4.75 7.85 3.53
N SER A 33 -3.53 7.29 3.48
CA SER A 33 -2.37 7.70 4.28
C SER A 33 -1.70 8.98 3.79
N ASN A 34 -1.85 9.33 2.50
CA ASN A 34 -1.16 10.46 1.86
C ASN A 34 -2.15 11.47 1.25
N LYS A 35 -3.22 11.78 2.00
CA LYS A 35 -4.20 12.83 1.66
C LYS A 35 -3.51 14.19 1.59
N GLN A 36 -3.67 14.89 0.47
CA GLN A 36 -2.91 16.11 0.23
C GLN A 36 -3.31 17.23 1.21
N LYS A 37 -2.33 17.84 1.90
CA LYS A 37 -2.53 19.00 2.80
C LYS A 37 -2.30 20.35 2.09
N LYS A 38 -1.77 20.34 0.87
CA LYS A 38 -1.59 21.55 0.04
C LYS A 38 -2.89 22.33 -0.15
N ALA A 39 -2.79 23.66 -0.11
CA ALA A 39 -3.88 24.63 -0.21
C ALA A 39 -4.93 24.58 0.92
N ASN A 40 -4.85 23.65 1.88
CA ASN A 40 -5.60 23.75 3.14
C ASN A 40 -5.27 25.06 3.87
N ILE A 41 -6.25 25.59 4.60
CA ILE A 41 -6.14 26.84 5.36
C ILE A 41 -6.40 26.56 6.84
N TYR A 42 -5.50 27.00 7.69
CA TYR A 42 -5.48 26.75 9.14
C TYR A 42 -5.43 28.06 9.94
N LYS A 43 -5.97 28.04 11.17
CA LYS A 43 -5.77 29.10 12.17
C LYS A 43 -4.50 28.81 12.97
N GLY A 44 -3.36 29.23 12.43
CA GLY A 44 -2.04 29.02 13.04
C GLY A 44 -1.68 30.07 14.10
N ARG A 45 -0.58 29.83 14.81
CA ARG A 45 0.02 30.73 15.80
C ARG A 45 1.54 30.80 15.61
N ILE A 46 2.09 32.01 15.55
CA ILE A 46 3.54 32.21 15.44
C ILE A 46 4.21 31.71 16.74
N THR A 47 5.11 30.73 16.65
CA THR A 47 5.80 30.15 17.82
C THR A 47 7.15 30.83 18.08
N ARG A 48 7.89 31.17 17.02
CA ARG A 48 9.17 31.90 17.07
C ARG A 48 9.41 32.70 15.80
N ILE A 49 10.17 33.78 15.90
CA ILE A 49 10.61 34.59 14.75
C ILE A 49 12.11 34.40 14.54
N GLU A 50 12.54 34.09 13.30
CA GLU A 50 13.93 33.81 12.94
C GLU A 50 14.46 34.83 11.91
N PRO A 51 15.02 35.98 12.35
CA PRO A 51 15.50 37.03 11.46
C PRO A 51 16.54 36.56 10.44
N SER A 52 17.39 35.62 10.83
CA SER A 52 18.46 35.03 9.99
C SER A 52 17.94 34.30 8.75
N LEU A 53 16.67 33.87 8.76
CA LEU A 53 16.01 33.19 7.64
C LEU A 53 15.02 34.11 6.89
N GLU A 54 14.90 35.38 7.30
CA GLU A 54 13.79 36.29 6.95
C GLU A 54 12.41 35.59 7.08
N ALA A 55 12.18 34.85 8.18
CA ALA A 55 10.99 34.01 8.37
C ALA A 55 10.49 33.94 9.83
N ALA A 56 9.30 33.36 10.01
CA ALA A 56 8.73 32.95 11.29
C ALA A 56 8.27 31.48 11.22
N PHE A 57 8.22 30.80 12.36
CA PHE A 57 7.65 29.46 12.48
C PHE A 57 6.24 29.53 13.06
N VAL A 58 5.33 28.73 12.52
CA VAL A 58 3.90 28.72 12.86
C VAL A 58 3.48 27.31 13.25
N ASP A 59 2.94 27.16 14.45
CA ASP A 59 2.15 26.00 14.82
C ASP A 59 0.77 26.15 14.16
N TYR A 60 0.35 25.11 13.44
CA TYR A 60 -0.92 25.06 12.72
C TYR A 60 -1.70 23.76 12.98
N GLY A 61 -1.35 23.02 14.04
CA GLY A 61 -1.98 21.75 14.41
C GLY A 61 -1.27 20.49 13.90
N ALA A 62 -0.17 20.62 13.15
CA ALA A 62 0.68 19.50 12.73
C ALA A 62 1.87 19.29 13.68
N GLU A 63 2.42 18.08 13.72
CA GLU A 63 3.60 17.70 14.54
C GLU A 63 4.84 18.60 14.33
N ARG A 64 4.93 19.24 13.15
CA ARG A 64 6.04 20.08 12.74
C ARG A 64 5.53 21.48 12.41
N HIS A 65 6.22 22.48 12.94
CA HIS A 65 5.84 23.88 12.73
C HIS A 65 6.14 24.27 11.27
N GLY A 66 5.16 24.88 10.62
CA GLY A 66 5.30 25.40 9.26
C GLY A 66 6.22 26.61 9.20
N PHE A 67 6.87 26.79 8.05
CA PHE A 67 7.79 27.87 7.75
C PHE A 67 7.05 28.98 6.98
N LEU A 68 6.87 30.15 7.60
CA LEU A 68 6.21 31.32 7.04
C LEU A 68 7.25 32.41 6.72
N PRO A 69 7.62 32.66 5.45
CA PRO A 69 8.53 33.74 5.09
C PRO A 69 7.93 35.11 5.42
N LEU A 70 8.73 36.07 5.89
CA LEU A 70 8.26 37.43 6.21
C LEU A 70 7.72 38.22 5.00
N LYS A 71 8.05 37.76 3.78
CA LYS A 71 7.52 38.29 2.51
C LYS A 71 6.11 37.79 2.19
N GLU A 72 5.69 36.69 2.82
CA GLU A 72 4.39 36.02 2.66
C GLU A 72 3.40 36.41 3.78
N ILE A 73 3.73 37.44 4.57
CA ILE A 73 2.87 37.98 5.62
C ILE A 73 2.10 39.20 5.10
N ALA A 74 0.77 39.09 5.10
CA ALA A 74 -0.15 40.15 4.70
C ALA A 74 -0.07 41.33 5.67
N LYS A 75 -0.13 42.55 5.14
CA LYS A 75 0.09 43.80 5.89
C LYS A 75 -0.89 44.01 7.05
N THR A 76 -2.06 43.38 7.00
CA THR A 76 -3.08 43.38 8.06
C THR A 76 -2.58 42.77 9.36
N TYR A 77 -1.58 41.88 9.32
CA TYR A 77 -0.98 41.27 10.50
C TYR A 77 0.16 42.10 11.12
N PHE A 78 0.52 43.26 10.56
CA PHE A 78 1.61 44.09 11.07
C PHE A 78 1.14 45.09 12.14
N SER A 79 1.72 45.01 13.35
CA SER A 79 1.38 45.89 14.46
C SER A 79 2.03 47.27 14.35
N GLY A 80 1.46 48.13 13.50
CA GLY A 80 1.80 49.55 13.38
C GLY A 80 1.83 50.05 11.94
N ALA A 81 1.91 51.37 11.76
CA ALA A 81 2.16 51.97 10.45
C ALA A 81 3.51 51.45 9.90
N THR A 82 3.57 51.13 8.60
CA THR A 82 4.79 50.65 7.95
C THR A 82 5.78 51.79 7.72
N ASN A 83 6.35 52.32 8.81
CA ASN A 83 7.36 53.36 8.79
C ASN A 83 8.64 52.79 8.15
N VAL A 84 8.86 53.17 6.89
CA VAL A 84 10.04 52.79 6.11
C VAL A 84 11.24 53.51 6.70
N GLY A 85 12.06 52.80 7.48
CA GLY A 85 13.38 53.29 7.85
C GLY A 85 14.26 53.49 6.62
N ASN A 86 15.25 54.39 6.70
CA ASN A 86 16.04 54.88 5.56
C ASN A 86 16.74 53.82 4.68
N ASN A 87 16.77 52.54 5.08
CA ASN A 87 17.36 51.43 4.32
C ASN A 87 16.32 50.58 3.56
N GLY A 88 15.04 50.97 3.50
CA GLY A 88 14.02 50.38 2.63
C GLY A 88 13.49 48.98 3.01
N LYS A 89 14.21 48.20 3.84
CA LYS A 89 13.71 46.96 4.45
C LYS A 89 12.94 47.27 5.75
N PRO A 90 11.74 46.72 5.96
CA PRO A 90 11.06 46.77 7.25
C PRO A 90 11.82 46.02 8.35
N ASP A 91 11.81 46.54 9.58
CA ASP A 91 12.26 45.79 10.77
C ASP A 91 11.14 44.86 11.24
N TYR A 92 11.01 43.73 10.55
CA TYR A 92 9.91 42.76 10.76
C TYR A 92 9.80 42.24 12.20
N LYS A 93 10.89 42.24 12.99
CA LYS A 93 10.88 41.82 14.40
C LYS A 93 10.05 42.76 15.30
N LYS A 94 9.71 43.96 14.81
CA LYS A 94 8.80 44.92 15.46
C LYS A 94 7.38 44.91 14.88
N LEU A 95 7.16 44.22 13.76
CA LEU A 95 5.87 44.22 13.04
C LEU A 95 5.01 42.99 13.35
N ILE A 96 5.62 41.84 13.66
CA ILE A 96 4.91 40.63 14.10
C ILE A 96 5.36 40.23 15.50
N LYS A 97 4.52 39.50 16.24
CA LYS A 97 4.79 39.06 17.62
C LYS A 97 4.73 37.55 17.75
N GLU A 98 5.56 37.01 18.63
CA GLU A 98 5.45 35.62 19.04
C GLU A 98 4.15 35.42 19.84
N GLY A 99 3.51 34.27 19.63
CA GLY A 99 2.18 33.95 20.15
C GLY A 99 1.01 34.55 19.37
N GLN A 100 1.24 35.34 18.32
CA GLN A 100 0.21 35.97 17.48
C GLN A 100 -0.54 34.93 16.62
N PRO A 101 -1.89 34.91 16.61
CA PRO A 101 -2.67 34.09 15.69
C PRO A 101 -2.65 34.66 14.26
N VAL A 102 -2.56 33.78 13.27
CA VAL A 102 -2.48 34.10 11.84
C VAL A 102 -3.25 33.07 11.02
N MET A 103 -3.97 33.50 9.97
CA MET A 103 -4.54 32.57 8.99
C MET A 103 -3.46 32.21 7.97
N VAL A 104 -3.23 30.92 7.78
CA VAL A 104 -2.15 30.40 6.92
C VAL A 104 -2.65 29.35 5.95
N GLN A 105 -2.23 29.45 4.69
CA GLN A 105 -2.43 28.45 3.65
C GLN A 105 -1.13 27.68 3.39
N VAL A 106 -1.24 26.37 3.15
CA VAL A 106 -0.12 25.50 2.77
C VAL A 106 0.23 25.71 1.27
N ASP A 107 1.29 26.45 0.96
CA ASP A 107 1.80 26.62 -0.41
C ASP A 107 2.61 25.39 -0.86
N LYS A 108 3.45 24.85 0.03
CA LYS A 108 4.18 23.59 -0.18
C LYS A 108 4.09 22.72 1.06
N GLU A 109 3.99 21.43 0.83
CA GLU A 109 3.83 20.42 1.87
C GLU A 109 5.16 20.12 2.57
N GLU A 110 5.07 19.37 3.67
CA GLU A 110 6.22 18.81 4.39
C GLU A 110 7.13 18.03 3.42
N ARG A 111 8.46 18.13 3.56
CA ARG A 111 9.40 17.34 2.74
C ARG A 111 10.61 16.87 3.53
N GLY A 112 10.74 15.56 3.72
CA GLY A 112 11.83 14.95 4.48
C GLY A 112 11.83 15.47 5.92
N ASN A 113 12.82 16.28 6.28
CA ASN A 113 12.95 16.91 7.60
C ASN A 113 12.59 18.41 7.61
N LYS A 114 11.82 18.90 6.62
CA LYS A 114 11.36 20.29 6.53
C LYS A 114 9.84 20.33 6.67
N GLY A 115 9.36 21.15 7.61
CA GLY A 115 7.93 21.45 7.75
C GLY A 115 7.35 22.21 6.55
N ALA A 116 6.03 22.23 6.44
CA ALA A 116 5.30 22.87 5.34
C ALA A 116 5.69 24.35 5.12
N ALA A 117 5.76 24.79 3.86
CA ALA A 117 5.89 26.21 3.53
C ALA A 117 4.52 26.88 3.51
N LEU A 118 4.36 27.92 4.32
CA LEU A 118 3.11 28.62 4.55
C LEU A 118 3.13 30.01 3.91
N THR A 119 1.95 30.48 3.50
CA THR A 119 1.69 31.90 3.19
C THR A 119 0.44 32.37 3.92
N THR A 120 0.35 33.65 4.25
CA THR A 120 -0.91 34.27 4.70
C THR A 120 -1.69 34.88 3.53
N TYR A 121 -1.11 34.96 2.33
CA TYR A 121 -1.80 35.41 1.12
C TYR A 121 -2.66 34.27 0.59
N ILE A 122 -3.88 34.19 1.09
CA ILE A 122 -4.82 33.11 0.79
C ILE A 122 -5.19 33.15 -0.69
N SER A 123 -5.17 32.00 -1.34
CA SER A 123 -5.56 31.81 -2.73
C SER A 123 -6.64 30.72 -2.83
N LEU A 124 -7.83 31.11 -3.31
CA LEU A 124 -8.95 30.22 -3.55
C LEU A 124 -9.05 29.93 -5.05
N ALA A 125 -8.82 28.67 -5.41
CA ALA A 125 -8.78 28.24 -6.80
C ALA A 125 -10.18 27.80 -7.28
N GLY A 126 -10.82 28.66 -8.07
CA GLY A 126 -12.01 28.35 -8.86
C GLY A 126 -11.66 27.70 -10.20
N ARG A 127 -12.67 27.48 -11.03
CA ARG A 127 -12.51 26.80 -12.33
C ARG A 127 -11.83 27.71 -13.35
N TYR A 128 -12.30 28.95 -13.45
CA TYR A 128 -11.85 29.94 -14.41
C TYR A 128 -10.94 31.00 -13.76
N LEU A 129 -11.11 31.25 -12.46
CA LEU A 129 -10.39 32.27 -11.70
C LEU A 129 -9.64 31.68 -10.50
N VAL A 130 -8.56 32.34 -10.09
CA VAL A 130 -8.01 32.21 -8.72
C VAL A 130 -8.23 33.55 -8.02
N VAL A 131 -8.87 33.53 -6.86
CA VAL A 131 -9.19 34.72 -6.07
C VAL A 131 -8.23 34.80 -4.88
N MET A 132 -7.62 35.96 -4.68
CA MET A 132 -6.73 36.26 -3.55
C MET A 132 -7.30 37.44 -2.75
N PRO A 133 -8.24 37.16 -1.82
CA PRO A 133 -9.07 38.19 -1.19
C PRO A 133 -8.32 39.14 -0.25
N ASN A 134 -7.07 38.82 0.12
CA ASN A 134 -6.21 39.67 0.95
C ASN A 134 -4.93 40.15 0.23
N ASN A 135 -4.87 40.07 -1.11
CA ASN A 135 -3.74 40.53 -1.91
C ASN A 135 -4.17 41.36 -3.14
N PRO A 136 -4.41 42.69 -2.99
CA PRO A 136 -4.80 43.56 -4.10
C PRO A 136 -3.70 43.77 -5.16
N ARG A 137 -2.49 43.21 -4.96
CA ARG A 137 -1.40 43.21 -5.95
C ARG A 137 -1.31 41.89 -6.73
N GLY A 138 -2.05 40.87 -6.31
CA GLY A 138 -2.14 39.57 -6.98
C GLY A 138 -3.15 39.59 -8.11
N GLY A 139 -2.85 40.25 -9.23
CA GLY A 139 -3.77 40.40 -10.36
C GLY A 139 -3.21 39.96 -11.72
N GLY A 140 -4.08 39.44 -12.60
CA GLY A 140 -3.84 39.41 -14.05
C GLY A 140 -4.22 38.10 -14.77
N VAL A 141 -3.53 37.82 -15.88
CA VAL A 141 -3.83 36.68 -16.76
C VAL A 141 -2.71 35.62 -16.68
N SER A 142 -3.09 34.34 -16.69
CA SER A 142 -2.20 33.17 -16.72
C SER A 142 -0.97 33.35 -17.62
N ARG A 143 0.21 32.93 -17.15
CA ARG A 143 1.48 33.08 -17.88
C ARG A 143 1.58 32.19 -19.13
N ARG A 144 0.74 31.16 -19.26
CA ARG A 144 0.68 30.32 -20.45
C ARG A 144 0.02 31.03 -21.65
N ILE A 145 -0.84 32.02 -21.40
CA ILE A 145 -1.58 32.73 -22.44
C ILE A 145 -0.72 33.88 -22.96
N GLN A 146 -0.52 33.94 -24.28
CA GLN A 146 0.35 34.91 -24.95
C GLN A 146 -0.39 35.52 -26.16
N GLY A 147 0.28 36.35 -26.96
CA GLY A 147 -0.33 36.96 -28.14
C GLY A 147 -1.56 37.82 -27.83
N ASP A 148 -2.56 37.75 -28.70
CA ASP A 148 -3.75 38.60 -28.68
C ASP A 148 -4.86 38.11 -27.72
N GLU A 149 -4.98 36.79 -27.50
CA GLU A 149 -5.83 36.19 -26.45
C GLU A 149 -5.60 36.86 -25.08
N ARG A 150 -4.34 37.18 -24.78
CA ARG A 150 -3.92 37.83 -23.53
C ARG A 150 -4.32 39.31 -23.45
N LYS A 151 -4.66 39.95 -24.56
CA LYS A 151 -5.21 41.32 -24.61
C LYS A 151 -6.72 41.27 -24.39
N GLU A 152 -7.40 40.37 -25.09
CA GLU A 152 -8.84 40.16 -24.98
C GLU A 152 -9.24 39.75 -23.56
N LEU A 153 -8.56 38.77 -22.95
CA LEU A 153 -8.83 38.39 -21.56
C LEU A 153 -8.55 39.49 -20.53
N ARG A 154 -7.71 40.48 -20.83
CA ARG A 154 -7.60 41.69 -19.98
C ARG A 154 -8.83 42.58 -20.13
N GLN A 155 -9.26 42.84 -21.37
CA GLN A 155 -10.47 43.64 -21.64
C GLN A 155 -11.74 42.99 -21.07
N THR A 156 -11.79 41.67 -20.93
CA THR A 156 -12.86 40.97 -20.20
C THR A 156 -12.65 41.05 -18.67
N MET A 157 -11.41 40.91 -18.18
CA MET A 157 -11.08 41.09 -16.75
C MET A 157 -11.49 42.47 -16.23
N ASP A 158 -11.29 43.52 -17.01
CA ASP A 158 -11.63 44.91 -16.68
C ASP A 158 -13.15 45.17 -16.51
N LYS A 159 -14.00 44.19 -16.86
CA LYS A 159 -15.47 44.22 -16.67
C LYS A 159 -15.97 43.34 -15.52
N VAL A 160 -15.13 42.45 -14.99
CA VAL A 160 -15.51 41.61 -13.86
C VAL A 160 -15.58 42.47 -12.59
N ASN A 161 -16.65 42.33 -11.80
CA ASN A 161 -16.91 43.15 -10.61
C ASN A 161 -16.05 42.71 -9.42
N ILE A 162 -14.74 42.98 -9.49
CA ILE A 162 -13.76 42.62 -8.46
C ILE A 162 -13.89 43.59 -7.27
N PRO A 163 -14.14 43.11 -6.03
CA PRO A 163 -14.23 43.98 -4.86
C PRO A 163 -12.90 44.65 -4.50
N GLU A 164 -12.96 45.82 -3.87
CA GLU A 164 -11.75 46.52 -3.41
C GLU A 164 -10.95 45.67 -2.40
N GLY A 165 -9.62 45.61 -2.57
CA GLY A 165 -8.73 44.75 -1.78
C GLY A 165 -8.51 43.34 -2.35
N VAL A 166 -9.37 42.85 -3.25
CA VAL A 166 -9.30 41.50 -3.82
C VAL A 166 -8.40 41.47 -5.07
N GLY A 167 -7.47 40.51 -5.12
CA GLY A 167 -6.73 40.14 -6.32
C GLY A 167 -7.40 38.99 -7.07
N VAL A 168 -7.34 38.98 -8.41
CA VAL A 168 -7.90 37.90 -9.25
C VAL A 168 -6.93 37.53 -10.37
N ILE A 169 -6.74 36.22 -10.60
CA ILE A 169 -5.96 35.69 -11.73
C ILE A 169 -6.84 34.82 -12.64
N ILE A 170 -6.95 35.17 -13.92
CA ILE A 170 -7.62 34.34 -14.93
C ILE A 170 -6.75 33.11 -15.25
N ARG A 171 -7.32 31.92 -15.05
CA ARG A 171 -6.73 30.60 -15.33
C ARG A 171 -6.84 30.26 -16.82
N THR A 172 -6.08 29.27 -17.28
CA THR A 172 -6.11 28.85 -18.71
C THR A 172 -7.44 28.21 -19.14
N ALA A 173 -8.28 27.74 -18.22
CA ALA A 173 -9.66 27.33 -18.52
C ALA A 173 -10.64 28.51 -18.68
N GLY A 174 -10.22 29.73 -18.31
CA GLY A 174 -10.99 30.98 -18.46
C GLY A 174 -10.88 31.62 -19.84
N VAL A 175 -10.15 31.00 -20.78
CA VAL A 175 -10.16 31.37 -22.21
C VAL A 175 -11.57 31.14 -22.77
N ASP A 176 -12.04 32.05 -23.63
CA ASP A 176 -13.35 32.04 -24.28
C ASP A 176 -14.58 32.01 -23.33
N ARG A 177 -14.40 32.42 -22.07
CA ARG A 177 -15.50 32.48 -21.07
C ARG A 177 -16.18 33.85 -21.04
N SER A 178 -17.49 33.84 -20.78
CA SER A 178 -18.28 35.07 -20.69
C SER A 178 -18.03 35.84 -19.40
N GLU A 179 -18.33 37.13 -19.44
CA GLU A 179 -18.34 38.01 -18.26
C GLU A 179 -19.24 37.46 -17.15
N ASP A 180 -20.39 36.85 -17.48
CA ASP A 180 -21.29 36.20 -16.53
C ASP A 180 -20.65 34.96 -15.88
N GLU A 181 -19.99 34.08 -16.66
CA GLU A 181 -19.30 32.89 -16.14
C GLU A 181 -18.17 33.27 -15.17
N LEU A 182 -17.42 34.33 -15.48
CA LEU A 182 -16.32 34.82 -14.65
C LEU A 182 -16.82 35.52 -13.38
N ASN A 183 -17.85 36.38 -13.47
CA ASN A 183 -18.48 36.97 -12.29
C ASN A 183 -19.11 35.89 -11.39
N TRP A 184 -19.66 34.80 -11.95
CA TRP A 184 -20.23 33.71 -11.16
C TRP A 184 -19.15 32.90 -10.40
N ASP A 185 -18.04 32.52 -11.04
CA ASP A 185 -16.93 31.83 -10.35
C ASP A 185 -16.30 32.73 -9.27
N LEU A 186 -16.15 34.03 -9.54
CA LEU A 186 -15.71 35.03 -8.54
C LEU A 186 -16.66 35.08 -7.34
N ASN A 187 -17.97 35.21 -7.56
CA ASN A 187 -18.96 35.27 -6.49
C ASN A 187 -18.98 33.99 -5.66
N TYR A 188 -18.78 32.82 -6.27
CA TYR A 188 -18.65 31.56 -5.54
C TYR A 188 -17.39 31.53 -4.66
N GLN A 189 -16.22 31.91 -5.19
CA GLN A 189 -15.00 32.00 -4.37
C GLN A 189 -15.13 33.04 -3.24
N MET A 190 -15.86 34.13 -3.44
CA MET A 190 -16.13 35.12 -2.38
C MET A 190 -17.08 34.58 -1.30
N GLN A 191 -18.06 33.74 -1.65
CA GLN A 191 -18.88 33.04 -0.64
C GLN A 191 -18.02 32.08 0.20
N VAL A 192 -17.11 31.33 -0.44
CA VAL A 192 -16.14 30.47 0.25
C VAL A 192 -15.24 31.28 1.18
N TRP A 193 -14.68 32.40 0.70
CA TRP A 193 -13.87 33.32 1.52
C TRP A 193 -14.61 33.86 2.74
N ASN A 194 -15.86 34.29 2.57
CA ASN A 194 -16.65 34.86 3.66
C ASN A 194 -16.92 33.83 4.77
N ALA A 195 -17.23 32.58 4.40
CA ALA A 195 -17.39 31.50 5.37
C ALA A 195 -16.08 31.21 6.14
N ILE A 196 -14.94 31.13 5.43
CA ILE A 196 -13.61 30.94 6.06
C ILE A 196 -13.27 32.10 7.00
N SER A 197 -13.63 33.33 6.63
CA SER A 197 -13.37 34.53 7.44
C SER A 197 -14.21 34.55 8.72
N ASN A 198 -15.50 34.22 8.62
CA ASN A 198 -16.39 34.12 9.79
C ASN A 198 -15.94 33.02 10.76
N GLU A 199 -15.48 31.88 10.23
CA GLU A 199 -15.00 30.76 11.04
C GLU A 199 -13.62 31.06 11.66
N TYR A 200 -12.75 31.79 10.96
CA TYR A 200 -11.47 32.24 11.51
C TYR A 200 -11.61 33.06 12.79
N GLU A 201 -12.69 33.82 12.99
CA GLU A 201 -12.90 34.55 14.25
C GLU A 201 -13.13 33.58 15.43
N ASN A 202 -13.99 32.59 15.23
CA ASN A 202 -14.49 31.69 16.28
C ASN A 202 -13.62 30.46 16.56
N ALA A 203 -12.91 29.95 15.56
CA ALA A 203 -12.12 28.71 15.66
C ALA A 203 -10.97 28.78 16.69
N ALA A 204 -10.49 27.63 17.16
CA ALA A 204 -9.30 27.55 18.01
C ALA A 204 -8.00 27.71 17.20
N VAL A 205 -6.87 27.88 17.90
CA VAL A 205 -5.54 27.73 17.28
C VAL A 205 -5.31 26.26 16.97
N GLY A 206 -4.75 25.97 15.79
CA GLY A 206 -4.54 24.61 15.28
C GLY A 206 -5.72 24.04 14.47
N THR A 207 -6.85 24.77 14.38
CA THR A 207 -8.03 24.30 13.64
C THR A 207 -7.86 24.40 12.11
N LEU A 208 -8.25 23.35 11.40
CA LEU A 208 -8.45 23.33 9.95
C LEU A 208 -9.74 24.11 9.60
N LEU A 209 -9.57 25.27 8.97
CA LEU A 209 -10.70 26.14 8.58
C LEU A 209 -11.29 25.70 7.24
N TYR A 210 -10.41 25.42 6.27
CA TYR A 210 -10.78 24.99 4.93
C TYR A 210 -9.87 23.85 4.49
N LYS A 211 -10.49 22.74 4.08
CA LYS A 211 -9.83 21.65 3.39
C LYS A 211 -9.91 21.91 1.89
N GLU A 212 -8.77 21.89 1.21
CA GLU A 212 -8.75 21.87 -0.25
C GLU A 212 -9.54 20.65 -0.73
N SER A 213 -10.27 20.80 -1.84
CA SER A 213 -11.29 19.83 -2.22
C SER A 213 -10.70 18.45 -2.56
N ASN A 214 -11.51 17.38 -2.42
CA ASN A 214 -11.16 16.00 -2.80
C ASN A 214 -10.56 15.93 -4.23
N ILE A 215 -9.63 14.98 -4.49
CA ILE A 215 -9.06 14.70 -5.82
C ILE A 215 -10.10 14.72 -6.97
N ILE A 216 -11.32 14.23 -6.75
CA ILE A 216 -12.43 14.28 -7.71
C ILE A 216 -12.71 15.73 -8.17
N VAL A 217 -12.91 16.64 -7.22
CA VAL A 217 -13.24 18.05 -7.48
C VAL A 217 -12.04 18.78 -8.05
N ARG A 218 -10.82 18.49 -7.56
CA ARG A 218 -9.57 19.03 -8.12
C ARG A 218 -9.39 18.62 -9.58
N ALA A 219 -9.62 17.35 -9.93
CA ALA A 219 -9.56 16.88 -11.30
C ALA A 219 -10.61 17.54 -12.20
N LEU A 220 -11.87 17.66 -11.73
CA LEU A 220 -12.93 18.36 -12.47
C LEU A 220 -12.66 19.87 -12.62
N ARG A 221 -11.98 20.50 -11.66
CA ARG A 221 -11.59 21.91 -11.73
C ARG A 221 -10.39 22.14 -12.66
N ASP A 222 -9.34 21.33 -12.51
CA ASP A 222 -8.00 21.60 -13.05
C ASP A 222 -7.69 20.82 -14.35
N TYR A 223 -8.37 19.69 -14.61
CA TYR A 223 -8.15 18.84 -15.78
C TYR A 223 -9.33 18.76 -16.76
N PHE A 224 -10.57 18.98 -16.32
CA PHE A 224 -11.71 18.90 -17.25
C PHE A 224 -11.76 20.08 -18.23
N ARG A 225 -11.23 19.85 -19.44
CA ARG A 225 -11.20 20.77 -20.59
C ARG A 225 -12.29 20.44 -21.61
N ASP A 226 -12.60 21.39 -22.50
CA ASP A 226 -13.66 21.23 -23.52
C ASP A 226 -13.42 20.11 -24.54
N ASP A 227 -12.17 19.65 -24.72
CA ASP A 227 -11.78 18.52 -25.57
C ASP A 227 -12.00 17.13 -24.91
N ILE A 228 -12.28 17.08 -23.60
CA ILE A 228 -12.67 15.85 -22.90
C ILE A 228 -14.15 15.57 -23.17
N VAL A 229 -14.42 14.54 -23.96
CA VAL A 229 -15.76 14.21 -24.47
C VAL A 229 -16.64 13.62 -23.36
N GLN A 230 -16.05 12.85 -22.45
CA GLN A 230 -16.76 12.03 -21.46
C GLN A 230 -15.97 11.94 -20.16
N ILE A 231 -16.67 11.96 -19.03
CA ILE A 231 -16.17 11.64 -17.69
C ILE A 231 -16.88 10.35 -17.25
N ILE A 232 -16.11 9.36 -16.83
CA ILE A 232 -16.61 8.03 -16.43
C ILE A 232 -16.16 7.74 -15.00
N ILE A 233 -17.10 7.30 -14.16
CA ILE A 233 -16.90 7.07 -12.72
C ILE A 233 -17.53 5.73 -12.34
N ASP A 234 -16.82 4.89 -11.58
CA ASP A 234 -17.28 3.54 -11.18
C ASP A 234 -17.80 3.40 -9.75
N ASN A 235 -17.79 4.47 -8.95
CA ASN A 235 -18.39 4.51 -7.62
C ASN A 235 -19.55 5.52 -7.55
N GLU A 236 -20.74 5.07 -7.12
CA GLU A 236 -21.97 5.88 -7.08
C GLU A 236 -21.85 7.10 -6.15
N ASN A 237 -21.18 6.97 -4.99
CA ASN A 237 -20.96 8.10 -4.07
C ASN A 237 -20.08 9.17 -4.71
N VAL A 238 -19.02 8.75 -5.41
CA VAL A 238 -18.12 9.64 -6.17
C VAL A 238 -18.84 10.27 -7.35
N TYR A 239 -19.72 9.53 -8.03
CA TYR A 239 -20.54 10.02 -9.13
C TYR A 239 -21.52 11.11 -8.67
N GLN A 240 -22.22 10.93 -7.54
CA GLN A 240 -23.12 11.96 -7.01
C GLN A 240 -22.35 13.19 -6.50
N GLN A 241 -21.15 13.04 -5.91
CA GLN A 241 -20.29 14.17 -5.57
C GLN A 241 -19.85 14.96 -6.82
N ALA A 242 -19.34 14.28 -7.84
CA ALA A 242 -18.96 14.88 -9.13
C ALA A 242 -20.15 15.59 -9.80
N LYS A 243 -21.32 14.95 -9.81
CA LYS A 243 -22.57 15.48 -10.34
C LYS A 243 -23.06 16.71 -9.57
N GLY A 244 -22.93 16.74 -8.25
CA GLY A 244 -23.23 17.91 -7.43
C GLY A 244 -22.36 19.11 -7.81
N PHE A 245 -21.03 18.91 -7.85
CA PHE A 245 -20.08 19.95 -8.26
C PHE A 245 -20.31 20.44 -9.70
N MET A 246 -20.52 19.52 -10.65
CA MET A 246 -20.80 19.86 -12.05
C MET A 246 -22.15 20.57 -12.24
N SER A 247 -23.18 20.19 -11.48
CA SER A 247 -24.49 20.87 -11.52
C SER A 247 -24.39 22.34 -11.10
N LEU A 248 -23.46 22.63 -10.18
CA LEU A 248 -23.24 23.96 -9.65
C LEU A 248 -22.37 24.83 -10.57
N VAL A 249 -21.18 24.34 -10.94
CA VAL A 249 -20.15 25.12 -11.63
C VAL A 249 -20.26 25.09 -13.16
N MET A 250 -20.94 24.09 -13.74
CA MET A 250 -20.85 23.78 -15.17
C MET A 250 -22.02 22.90 -15.70
N PRO A 251 -23.29 23.28 -15.46
CA PRO A 251 -24.46 22.42 -15.72
C PRO A 251 -24.62 22.00 -17.19
N ASP A 252 -24.25 22.85 -18.15
CA ASP A 252 -24.33 22.51 -19.58
C ASP A 252 -23.43 21.33 -19.99
N LYS A 253 -22.39 21.06 -19.20
CA LYS A 253 -21.45 19.94 -19.40
C LYS A 253 -21.88 18.67 -18.66
N LEU A 254 -22.92 18.70 -17.82
CA LEU A 254 -23.37 17.55 -17.02
C LEU A 254 -23.69 16.33 -17.90
N LYS A 255 -24.18 16.53 -19.13
CA LYS A 255 -24.42 15.47 -20.13
C LYS A 255 -23.17 14.66 -20.54
N ARG A 256 -21.96 15.12 -20.19
CA ARG A 256 -20.69 14.39 -20.41
C ARG A 256 -20.29 13.50 -19.23
N LEU A 257 -20.96 13.63 -18.08
CA LEU A 257 -20.76 12.78 -16.91
C LEU A 257 -21.57 11.50 -17.07
N SER A 258 -20.94 10.35 -16.81
CA SER A 258 -21.55 9.03 -16.91
C SER A 258 -21.09 8.13 -15.75
N PHE A 259 -22.04 7.40 -15.17
CA PHE A 259 -21.75 6.34 -14.21
C PHE A 259 -21.43 5.04 -14.95
N TYR A 260 -20.58 4.19 -14.36
CA TYR A 260 -20.10 2.94 -14.91
C TYR A 260 -20.58 1.77 -14.06
N GLN A 261 -21.20 0.77 -14.71
CA GLN A 261 -21.88 -0.34 -14.05
C GLN A 261 -21.50 -1.72 -14.62
N ASP A 262 -20.59 -1.77 -15.59
CA ASP A 262 -20.17 -3.02 -16.24
C ASP A 262 -19.17 -3.78 -15.33
N GLU A 263 -19.29 -5.11 -15.30
CA GLU A 263 -18.53 -6.01 -14.39
C GLU A 263 -17.00 -5.92 -14.56
N LEU A 264 -16.51 -5.65 -15.77
CA LEU A 264 -15.08 -5.50 -16.05
C LEU A 264 -14.57 -4.16 -15.47
N PRO A 265 -13.53 -4.13 -14.62
CA PRO A 265 -13.07 -2.89 -14.00
C PRO A 265 -12.74 -1.78 -15.02
N LEU A 266 -13.06 -0.54 -14.66
CA LEU A 266 -13.05 0.62 -15.56
C LEU A 266 -11.74 0.77 -16.34
N PHE A 267 -10.60 0.71 -15.64
CA PHE A 267 -9.29 0.89 -16.23
C PHE A 267 -8.84 -0.32 -17.08
N THR A 268 -9.26 -1.53 -16.73
CA THR A 268 -9.07 -2.75 -17.52
C THR A 268 -9.82 -2.67 -18.86
N ARG A 269 -11.09 -2.20 -18.85
CA ARG A 269 -11.89 -1.99 -20.07
C ARG A 269 -11.22 -1.01 -21.05
N TYR A 270 -10.60 0.05 -20.53
CA TYR A 270 -9.88 1.03 -21.34
C TYR A 270 -8.42 0.64 -21.63
N GLN A 271 -7.97 -0.53 -21.19
CA GLN A 271 -6.62 -1.09 -21.42
C GLN A 271 -5.48 -0.18 -20.91
N ILE A 272 -5.73 0.54 -19.81
CA ILE A 272 -4.74 1.45 -19.20
C ILE A 272 -4.06 0.87 -17.95
N GLU A 273 -4.53 -0.24 -17.36
CA GLU A 273 -3.95 -0.78 -16.12
C GLU A 273 -2.45 -1.10 -16.26
N ALA A 274 -2.05 -1.80 -17.32
CA ALA A 274 -0.64 -2.06 -17.63
C ALA A 274 0.17 -0.78 -17.95
N GLN A 275 -0.50 0.31 -18.38
CA GLN A 275 0.14 1.61 -18.58
C GLN A 275 0.31 2.38 -17.25
N ILE A 276 -0.52 2.10 -16.24
CA ILE A 276 -0.36 2.59 -14.86
C ILE A 276 0.77 1.80 -14.18
N ASP A 277 0.78 0.48 -14.29
CA ASP A 277 1.85 -0.38 -13.76
C ASP A 277 3.25 0.01 -14.32
N SER A 278 3.31 0.40 -15.60
CA SER A 278 4.52 0.96 -16.22
C SER A 278 5.06 2.26 -15.57
N ALA A 279 4.32 2.87 -14.64
CA ALA A 279 4.78 4.01 -13.83
C ALA A 279 5.46 3.58 -12.51
N TYR A 280 5.28 2.34 -12.06
CA TYR A 280 5.94 1.79 -10.87
C TYR A 280 7.26 1.10 -11.25
N GLY A 281 7.28 0.35 -12.36
CA GLY A 281 8.49 -0.34 -12.82
C GLY A 281 9.70 0.58 -13.05
N ARG A 282 10.92 0.12 -12.72
CA ARG A 282 12.18 0.84 -13.02
C ARG A 282 12.43 1.01 -14.52
N ASN A 283 12.02 0.01 -15.30
CA ASN A 283 12.21 -0.05 -16.74
C ASN A 283 10.87 0.18 -17.47
N VAL A 284 10.89 0.81 -18.64
CA VAL A 284 9.70 1.08 -19.48
C VAL A 284 10.01 0.73 -20.94
N ARG A 285 9.25 -0.18 -21.55
CA ARG A 285 9.44 -0.58 -22.96
C ARG A 285 8.91 0.49 -23.92
N LEU A 286 9.66 0.72 -24.99
CA LEU A 286 9.33 1.60 -26.12
C LEU A 286 8.65 0.81 -27.26
N PRO A 287 7.79 1.45 -28.08
CA PRO A 287 7.09 0.80 -29.19
C PRO A 287 7.96 -0.03 -30.15
N SER A 288 9.15 0.44 -30.51
CA SER A 288 10.10 -0.26 -31.40
C SER A 288 10.92 -1.36 -30.69
N GLY A 289 10.66 -1.64 -29.42
CA GLY A 289 11.29 -2.71 -28.63
C GLY A 289 12.40 -2.26 -27.68
N GLY A 290 12.86 -1.02 -27.80
CA GLY A 290 13.80 -0.39 -26.86
C GLY A 290 13.24 -0.23 -25.44
N GLU A 291 14.04 0.33 -24.55
CA GLU A 291 13.75 0.36 -23.11
C GLU A 291 14.33 1.63 -22.46
N LEU A 292 13.50 2.36 -21.71
CA LEU A 292 13.95 3.39 -20.78
C LEU A 292 14.29 2.75 -19.43
N VAL A 293 15.32 3.27 -18.78
CA VAL A 293 15.70 2.90 -17.41
C VAL A 293 15.70 4.16 -16.56
N ILE A 294 14.86 4.21 -15.51
CA ILE A 294 14.67 5.40 -14.66
C ILE A 294 15.22 5.12 -13.27
N ASP A 295 16.30 5.81 -12.88
CA ASP A 295 16.97 5.66 -11.58
C ASP A 295 16.85 6.94 -10.75
N TYR A 296 16.42 6.78 -9.49
CA TYR A 296 16.28 7.87 -8.53
C TYR A 296 17.56 8.04 -7.70
N THR A 297 18.02 9.29 -7.53
CA THR A 297 19.15 9.63 -6.65
C THR A 297 18.76 10.76 -5.68
N GLU A 298 19.58 11.01 -4.66
CA GLU A 298 19.33 12.06 -3.65
C GLU A 298 19.09 13.46 -4.27
N ALA A 299 19.80 13.78 -5.36
CA ALA A 299 19.82 15.12 -5.95
C ALA A 299 19.05 15.25 -7.28
N MET A 300 18.96 14.17 -8.05
CA MET A 300 18.38 14.16 -9.41
C MET A 300 17.80 12.80 -9.80
N VAL A 301 16.98 12.77 -10.85
CA VAL A 301 16.58 11.52 -11.52
C VAL A 301 17.43 11.33 -12.77
N SER A 302 18.00 10.14 -12.95
CA SER A 302 18.72 9.74 -14.15
C SER A 302 17.81 8.89 -15.04
N ILE A 303 17.87 9.10 -16.35
CA ILE A 303 17.16 8.29 -17.34
C ILE A 303 18.15 7.84 -18.42
N ASP A 304 18.26 6.53 -18.60
CA ASP A 304 19.07 5.86 -19.63
C ASP A 304 18.15 5.25 -20.72
N ILE A 305 18.65 5.09 -21.94
CA ILE A 305 17.88 4.72 -23.14
C ILE A 305 18.59 3.60 -23.90
N ASN A 306 18.00 2.41 -23.88
CA ASN A 306 18.54 1.19 -24.50
C ASN A 306 17.76 0.81 -25.77
N SER A 307 18.45 0.50 -26.88
CA SER A 307 17.85 0.10 -28.17
C SER A 307 17.57 -1.40 -28.31
N ALA A 308 17.28 -2.08 -27.19
CA ALA A 308 17.20 -3.54 -27.11
C ALA A 308 16.29 -4.16 -28.19
N ARG A 309 16.79 -5.21 -28.89
CA ARG A 309 16.09 -5.97 -29.95
C ARG A 309 15.53 -5.16 -31.15
N ALA A 310 15.67 -3.84 -31.20
CA ALA A 310 15.20 -2.98 -32.30
C ALA A 310 16.04 -3.12 -33.60
N THR A 311 17.14 -3.87 -33.56
CA THR A 311 18.18 -4.01 -34.60
C THR A 311 17.76 -4.84 -35.83
N LYS A 312 16.51 -4.68 -36.30
CA LYS A 312 16.03 -5.21 -37.60
C LYS A 312 16.33 -4.27 -38.78
N GLY A 313 16.69 -3.01 -38.52
CA GLY A 313 17.18 -2.07 -39.52
C GLY A 313 18.65 -2.30 -39.89
N THR A 314 19.05 -1.90 -41.10
CA THR A 314 20.46 -1.98 -41.56
C THR A 314 21.32 -0.78 -41.15
N ASP A 315 20.72 0.32 -40.67
CA ASP A 315 21.43 1.50 -40.17
C ASP A 315 21.27 1.66 -38.66
N VAL A 316 22.39 1.87 -37.97
CA VAL A 316 22.48 2.05 -36.53
C VAL A 316 22.18 3.49 -36.13
N GLU A 317 22.54 4.50 -36.94
CA GLU A 317 22.27 5.92 -36.66
C GLU A 317 20.76 6.20 -36.79
N GLU A 318 20.10 5.69 -37.84
CA GLU A 318 18.63 5.75 -37.96
C GLU A 318 17.92 4.98 -36.83
N THR A 319 18.43 3.82 -36.40
CA THR A 319 17.87 3.07 -35.27
C THR A 319 18.00 3.86 -33.95
N ALA A 320 19.17 4.46 -33.69
CA ALA A 320 19.41 5.30 -32.51
C ALA A 320 18.51 6.54 -32.52
N PHE A 321 18.43 7.25 -33.64
CA PHE A 321 17.60 8.44 -33.80
C PHE A 321 16.11 8.15 -33.57
N ASN A 322 15.57 7.09 -34.18
CA ASN A 322 14.17 6.69 -33.98
C ASN A 322 13.89 6.25 -32.53
N THR A 323 14.80 5.49 -31.91
CA THR A 323 14.68 5.11 -30.48
C THR A 323 14.65 6.36 -29.58
N ASN A 324 15.51 7.35 -29.85
CA ASN A 324 15.56 8.60 -29.11
C ASN A 324 14.30 9.48 -29.31
N LEU A 325 13.65 9.43 -30.49
CA LEU A 325 12.36 10.11 -30.73
C LEU A 325 11.19 9.46 -29.98
N GLU A 326 11.16 8.13 -29.88
CA GLU A 326 10.18 7.40 -29.05
C GLU A 326 10.42 7.69 -27.56
N ALA A 327 11.68 7.63 -27.12
CA ALA A 327 12.08 7.97 -25.75
C ALA A 327 11.69 9.41 -25.38
N ALA A 328 11.84 10.38 -26.29
CA ALA A 328 11.44 11.76 -26.05
C ALA A 328 9.93 11.94 -25.80
N GLU A 329 9.05 11.13 -26.42
CA GLU A 329 7.63 11.10 -26.04
C GLU A 329 7.41 10.41 -24.70
N GLU A 330 8.01 9.24 -24.52
CA GLU A 330 7.71 8.37 -23.39
C GLU A 330 8.26 8.92 -22.07
N ILE A 331 9.44 9.54 -22.08
CA ILE A 331 9.96 10.30 -20.93
C ILE A 331 8.99 11.42 -20.55
N ALA A 332 8.52 12.21 -21.52
CA ALA A 332 7.55 13.28 -21.25
C ALA A 332 6.21 12.74 -20.72
N ARG A 333 5.83 11.51 -21.07
CA ARG A 333 4.67 10.79 -20.51
C ARG A 333 4.95 10.35 -19.06
N GLN A 334 6.03 9.61 -18.82
CA GLN A 334 6.42 9.07 -17.51
C GLN A 334 6.65 10.18 -16.47
N LEU A 335 7.25 11.31 -16.86
CA LEU A 335 7.42 12.48 -15.99
C LEU A 335 6.09 13.06 -15.48
N ARG A 336 4.98 12.90 -16.22
CA ARG A 336 3.63 13.27 -15.76
C ARG A 336 3.01 12.17 -14.91
N LEU A 337 3.04 10.92 -15.37
CA LEU A 337 2.41 9.79 -14.69
C LEU A 337 2.98 9.55 -13.29
N ARG A 338 4.31 9.64 -13.15
CA ARG A 338 5.03 9.49 -11.87
C ARG A 338 5.12 10.80 -11.07
N ASP A 339 4.62 11.90 -11.65
CA ASP A 339 4.77 13.32 -11.25
C ASP A 339 6.20 13.76 -10.84
N ILE A 340 7.23 13.10 -11.41
CA ILE A 340 8.66 13.34 -11.15
C ILE A 340 9.01 14.83 -11.27
N GLY A 341 9.86 15.34 -10.39
CA GLY A 341 10.41 16.69 -10.54
C GLY A 341 11.67 16.93 -9.71
N GLY A 342 12.22 18.14 -9.85
CA GLY A 342 13.60 18.45 -9.48
C GLY A 342 14.48 18.50 -10.73
N LEU A 343 15.77 18.24 -10.56
CA LEU A 343 16.72 18.06 -11.67
C LEU A 343 16.56 16.65 -12.24
N ILE A 344 16.56 16.54 -13.56
CA ILE A 344 16.48 15.29 -14.32
C ILE A 344 17.58 15.34 -15.38
N VAL A 345 18.31 14.24 -15.53
CA VAL A 345 19.35 14.06 -16.56
C VAL A 345 18.95 12.88 -17.43
N ILE A 346 19.00 13.06 -18.74
CA ILE A 346 18.63 12.03 -19.73
C ILE A 346 19.87 11.74 -20.57
N ASP A 347 20.30 10.48 -20.57
CA ASP A 347 21.31 9.97 -21.48
C ASP A 347 20.62 9.46 -22.75
N PHE A 348 20.84 10.14 -23.87
CA PHE A 348 20.32 9.74 -25.18
C PHE A 348 21.39 8.96 -25.93
N ILE A 349 20.97 7.90 -26.65
CA ILE A 349 21.88 7.11 -27.49
C ILE A 349 22.63 8.07 -28.43
N ASP A 350 23.95 7.96 -28.47
CA ASP A 350 24.81 8.83 -29.27
C ASP A 350 24.32 8.90 -30.73
N MET A 351 24.18 10.13 -31.24
CA MET A 351 23.79 10.44 -32.61
C MET A 351 24.89 11.31 -33.21
N TYR A 352 25.53 10.89 -34.29
CA TYR A 352 26.59 11.66 -34.92
C TYR A 352 26.05 12.94 -35.57
N GLU A 353 24.85 12.91 -36.17
CA GLU A 353 24.29 14.09 -36.83
C GLU A 353 23.79 15.16 -35.84
N ALA A 354 24.31 16.38 -36.00
CA ALA A 354 23.80 17.57 -35.31
C ALA A 354 22.35 17.93 -35.71
N ARG A 355 21.81 17.28 -36.76
CA ARG A 355 20.42 17.36 -37.17
C ARG A 355 19.54 16.47 -36.28
N HIS A 356 19.88 15.18 -36.12
CA HIS A 356 19.17 14.24 -35.26
C HIS A 356 19.09 14.75 -33.82
N ARG A 357 20.22 15.22 -33.25
CA ARG A 357 20.25 15.81 -31.89
C ARG A 357 19.25 16.97 -31.71
N ARG A 358 19.13 17.87 -32.70
CA ARG A 358 18.13 18.97 -32.65
C ARG A 358 16.71 18.47 -32.78
N GLN A 359 16.45 17.49 -33.65
CA GLN A 359 15.11 16.92 -33.80
C GLN A 359 14.65 16.21 -32.51
N VAL A 360 15.55 15.61 -31.74
CA VAL A 360 15.26 15.08 -30.39
C VAL A 360 15.04 16.22 -29.36
N GLU A 361 15.90 17.25 -29.35
CA GLU A 361 15.73 18.46 -28.51
C GLU A 361 14.40 19.20 -28.76
N ASP A 362 13.90 19.19 -29.99
CA ASP A 362 12.62 19.76 -30.40
C ASP A 362 11.46 18.81 -30.02
N LYS A 363 11.58 17.50 -30.31
CA LYS A 363 10.57 16.48 -29.98
C LYS A 363 10.25 16.42 -28.49
N ILE A 364 11.26 16.43 -27.62
CA ILE A 364 11.04 16.42 -26.16
C ILE A 364 10.38 17.72 -25.68
N ARG A 365 10.72 18.86 -26.29
CA ARG A 365 10.13 20.17 -25.96
C ARG A 365 8.64 20.20 -26.30
N ASP A 366 8.25 19.67 -27.45
CA ASP A 366 6.86 19.58 -27.89
C ASP A 366 6.06 18.61 -27.00
N ALA A 367 6.63 17.44 -26.68
CA ALA A 367 6.01 16.45 -25.80
C ALA A 367 5.82 16.94 -24.34
N ILE A 368 6.68 17.87 -23.91
CA ILE A 368 6.61 18.56 -22.60
C ILE A 368 5.67 19.78 -22.63
N HIS A 369 5.38 20.39 -23.78
CA HIS A 369 4.52 21.59 -23.88
C HIS A 369 3.09 21.37 -23.32
N ILE A 370 2.64 20.12 -23.26
CA ILE A 370 1.33 19.71 -22.72
C ILE A 370 1.32 19.70 -21.17
N ASP A 371 2.47 19.65 -20.51
CA ASP A 371 2.63 19.45 -19.07
C ASP A 371 2.08 20.62 -18.23
N ARG A 372 1.57 20.27 -17.04
CA ARG A 372 1.16 21.21 -16.00
C ARG A 372 2.35 21.83 -15.27
N ALA A 373 3.46 21.09 -15.10
CA ALA A 373 4.65 21.59 -14.41
C ALA A 373 5.40 22.63 -15.26
N ARG A 374 5.98 23.66 -14.61
CA ARG A 374 6.99 24.49 -15.29
C ARG A 374 8.23 23.64 -15.53
N VAL A 375 8.63 23.49 -16.79
CA VAL A 375 9.89 22.84 -17.18
C VAL A 375 10.89 23.89 -17.69
N GLN A 376 12.18 23.63 -17.45
CA GLN A 376 13.31 24.27 -18.10
C GLN A 376 14.16 23.16 -18.75
N LEU A 377 14.47 23.30 -20.04
CA LEU A 377 15.20 22.32 -20.83
C LEU A 377 16.55 22.92 -21.26
N ALA A 378 17.64 22.19 -21.09
CA ALA A 378 18.93 22.52 -21.70
C ALA A 378 18.98 22.00 -23.16
N ARG A 379 20.18 22.02 -23.75
CA ARG A 379 20.49 21.30 -24.99
C ARG A 379 21.27 20.04 -24.67
N ILE A 380 21.37 19.12 -25.63
CA ILE A 380 22.27 17.97 -25.53
C ILE A 380 23.71 18.49 -25.36
N SER A 381 24.37 17.99 -24.32
CA SER A 381 25.70 18.40 -23.90
C SER A 381 26.80 17.84 -24.83
N LYS A 382 28.07 18.09 -24.49
CA LYS A 382 29.21 17.43 -25.16
C LYS A 382 29.38 15.95 -24.76
N PHE A 383 28.58 15.46 -23.82
CA PHE A 383 28.67 14.12 -23.23
C PHE A 383 27.40 13.29 -23.47
N GLY A 384 26.61 13.57 -24.53
CA GLY A 384 25.33 12.90 -24.81
C GLY A 384 24.16 13.36 -23.93
N LEU A 385 24.43 13.63 -22.64
CA LEU A 385 23.44 14.01 -21.65
C LEU A 385 22.63 15.28 -22.00
N LEU A 386 21.31 15.24 -21.81
CA LEU A 386 20.42 16.40 -21.75
C LEU A 386 20.00 16.66 -20.30
N GLU A 387 20.18 17.91 -19.84
CA GLU A 387 19.73 18.37 -18.52
C GLU A 387 18.35 19.03 -18.60
N MET A 388 17.47 18.76 -17.64
CA MET A 388 16.21 19.50 -17.48
C MET A 388 15.76 19.62 -16.02
N SER A 389 14.96 20.64 -15.74
CA SER A 389 14.38 20.87 -14.41
C SER A 389 12.85 20.94 -14.52
N ARG A 390 12.14 20.06 -13.81
CA ARG A 390 10.66 20.01 -13.76
C ARG A 390 10.16 20.43 -12.39
N GLN A 391 9.23 21.39 -12.36
CA GLN A 391 8.59 21.83 -11.12
C GLN A 391 7.81 20.68 -10.47
N ARG A 392 8.19 20.29 -9.25
CA ARG A 392 7.38 19.41 -8.39
C ARG A 392 6.05 20.08 -8.05
N LEU A 393 4.95 19.38 -8.28
CA LEU A 393 3.59 19.85 -7.97
C LEU A 393 2.97 19.10 -6.78
N ARG A 394 3.42 17.86 -6.58
CA ARG A 394 3.07 16.86 -5.57
C ARG A 394 4.33 16.08 -5.18
N PRO A 395 4.28 15.20 -4.16
CA PRO A 395 5.16 14.03 -4.10
C PRO A 395 5.08 13.22 -5.40
N SER A 396 6.17 12.54 -5.76
CA SER A 396 6.16 11.57 -6.86
C SER A 396 5.64 10.21 -6.40
N ILE A 397 5.22 9.32 -7.33
CA ILE A 397 4.75 7.96 -6.97
C ILE A 397 5.81 7.19 -6.17
N ASP A 398 7.09 7.38 -6.49
CA ASP A 398 8.21 6.85 -5.73
C ASP A 398 8.15 7.30 -4.24
N GLU A 399 8.05 8.61 -4.00
CA GLU A 399 7.96 9.22 -2.67
C GLU A 399 6.64 8.95 -1.92
N ALA A 400 5.61 8.45 -2.61
CA ALA A 400 4.27 8.22 -2.05
C ALA A 400 3.91 6.74 -1.84
N SER A 401 4.59 5.82 -2.53
CA SER A 401 4.24 4.39 -2.56
C SER A 401 5.41 3.44 -2.30
N HIS A 402 6.67 3.92 -2.26
CA HIS A 402 7.84 3.07 -2.01
C HIS A 402 8.51 3.40 -0.66
N ILE A 403 9.10 2.37 -0.04
CA ILE A 403 9.97 2.51 1.14
C ILE A 403 11.44 2.39 0.73
N VAL A 404 12.33 3.05 1.47
CA VAL A 404 13.78 2.90 1.27
C VAL A 404 14.17 1.46 1.61
N CYS A 405 14.74 0.73 0.65
CA CYS A 405 15.08 -0.69 0.81
C CYS A 405 15.90 -0.95 2.09
N PRO A 406 15.40 -1.75 3.06
CA PRO A 406 16.04 -1.90 4.38
C PRO A 406 17.42 -2.56 4.33
N ARG A 407 17.69 -3.36 3.29
CA ARG A 407 18.95 -4.08 3.10
C ARG A 407 20.09 -3.21 2.61
N CYS A 408 19.87 -2.40 1.56
CA CYS A 408 20.91 -1.53 0.99
C CYS A 408 20.80 -0.07 1.46
N LYS A 409 19.74 0.30 2.20
CA LYS A 409 19.50 1.65 2.71
C LYS A 409 19.58 2.72 1.61
N GLY A 410 19.04 2.40 0.43
CA GLY A 410 19.03 3.26 -0.76
C GLY A 410 20.27 3.15 -1.67
N GLN A 411 21.31 2.38 -1.32
CA GLN A 411 22.57 2.32 -2.10
C GLN A 411 22.48 1.54 -3.43
N GLY A 412 21.34 0.91 -3.74
CA GLY A 412 21.14 0.07 -4.95
C GLY A 412 22.03 -1.19 -5.06
N SER A 413 22.98 -1.37 -4.14
CA SER A 413 24.01 -2.41 -4.18
C SER A 413 24.38 -2.87 -2.76
N ILE A 414 25.03 -4.03 -2.66
CA ILE A 414 25.54 -4.58 -1.39
C ILE A 414 26.98 -5.07 -1.55
N ARG A 415 27.79 -4.96 -0.51
CA ARG A 415 29.17 -5.50 -0.50
C ARG A 415 29.15 -7.02 -0.58
N SER A 416 30.08 -7.62 -1.31
CA SER A 416 30.20 -9.08 -1.42
C SER A 416 30.57 -9.73 -0.08
N THR A 417 30.20 -11.01 0.09
CA THR A 417 30.48 -11.79 1.31
C THR A 417 31.96 -11.75 1.71
N GLN A 418 32.87 -11.85 0.75
CA GLN A 418 34.31 -11.78 1.00
C GLN A 418 34.77 -10.37 1.41
N SER A 419 34.15 -9.32 0.83
CA SER A 419 34.43 -7.92 1.18
C SER A 419 33.95 -7.59 2.60
N VAL A 420 32.75 -8.04 2.99
CA VAL A 420 32.23 -7.88 4.35
C VAL A 420 33.06 -8.69 5.34
N ALA A 421 33.36 -9.96 5.05
CA ALA A 421 34.21 -10.80 5.90
C ALA A 421 35.60 -10.17 6.16
N LEU A 422 36.26 -9.63 5.13
CA LEU A 422 37.54 -8.94 5.28
C LEU A 422 37.43 -7.58 5.99
N SER A 423 36.26 -6.96 6.00
CA SER A 423 35.98 -5.76 6.81
C SER A 423 35.82 -6.14 8.28
N VAL A 424 35.01 -7.14 8.57
CA VAL A 424 34.77 -7.70 9.90
C VAL A 424 36.07 -8.20 10.54
N LEU A 425 36.89 -8.94 9.79
CA LEU A 425 38.15 -9.49 10.29
C LEU A 425 39.12 -8.40 10.81
N ARG A 426 39.13 -7.22 10.18
CA ARG A 426 39.93 -6.07 10.64
C ARG A 426 39.37 -5.44 11.91
N LEU A 427 38.05 -5.35 12.04
CA LEU A 427 37.40 -4.83 13.25
C LEU A 427 37.63 -5.78 14.45
N ILE A 428 37.60 -7.10 14.21
CA ILE A 428 37.98 -8.11 15.21
C ILE A 428 39.44 -7.95 15.63
N GLU A 429 40.36 -7.76 14.67
CA GLU A 429 41.78 -7.52 14.95
C GLU A 429 42.00 -6.23 15.76
N GLU A 430 41.30 -5.14 15.40
CA GLU A 430 41.35 -3.87 16.11
C GLU A 430 40.79 -3.96 17.55
N ASP A 431 39.63 -4.60 17.74
CA ASP A 431 39.05 -4.79 19.08
C ASP A 431 39.89 -5.73 19.96
N ALA A 432 40.56 -6.72 19.36
CA ALA A 432 41.47 -7.61 20.09
C ALA A 432 42.72 -6.88 20.59
N MET A 433 43.18 -5.84 19.89
CA MET A 433 44.33 -5.02 20.29
C MET A 433 44.02 -3.98 21.39
N LYS A 434 42.75 -3.78 21.78
CA LYS A 434 42.36 -2.79 22.80
C LYS A 434 42.56 -3.34 24.22
N GLU A 435 43.09 -2.52 25.13
CA GLU A 435 43.41 -2.90 26.51
C GLU A 435 42.16 -3.33 27.31
N ASN A 436 42.30 -4.35 28.17
CA ASN A 436 41.21 -5.03 28.87
C ASN A 436 40.11 -5.57 27.93
N THR A 437 40.52 -6.42 26.98
CA THR A 437 39.60 -7.28 26.20
C THR A 437 39.73 -8.72 26.70
N GLN A 438 38.60 -9.42 26.88
CA GLN A 438 38.60 -10.84 27.22
C GLN A 438 38.01 -11.70 26.09
N LYS A 439 36.87 -11.26 25.53
CA LYS A 439 36.05 -12.02 24.59
C LYS A 439 35.42 -11.07 23.57
N ILE A 440 35.43 -11.44 22.29
CA ILE A 440 34.77 -10.69 21.20
C ILE A 440 33.69 -11.58 20.61
N VAL A 441 32.45 -11.09 20.62
CA VAL A 441 31.28 -11.79 20.10
C VAL A 441 30.84 -11.11 18.80
N VAL A 442 30.79 -11.86 17.71
CA VAL A 442 30.62 -11.32 16.35
C VAL A 442 29.42 -12.00 15.71
N GLN A 443 28.35 -11.26 15.44
CA GLN A 443 27.13 -11.79 14.84
C GLN A 443 27.08 -11.43 13.36
N LEU A 444 26.89 -12.45 12.52
CA LEU A 444 27.18 -12.38 11.10
C LEU A 444 26.11 -13.07 10.27
N PRO A 445 25.78 -12.55 9.07
CA PRO A 445 25.02 -13.29 8.09
C PRO A 445 25.66 -14.65 7.83
N VAL A 446 24.84 -15.70 7.74
CA VAL A 446 25.30 -17.11 7.68
C VAL A 446 26.44 -17.33 6.66
N LYS A 447 26.35 -16.73 5.46
CA LYS A 447 27.39 -16.82 4.41
C LYS A 447 28.73 -16.17 4.82
N VAL A 448 28.69 -15.08 5.58
CA VAL A 448 29.88 -14.38 6.10
C VAL A 448 30.50 -15.19 7.26
N ALA A 449 29.66 -15.74 8.14
CA ALA A 449 30.09 -16.60 9.25
C ALA A 449 30.80 -17.87 8.73
N ILE A 450 30.26 -18.52 7.70
CA ILE A 450 30.85 -19.70 7.05
C ILE A 450 32.23 -19.36 6.46
N PHE A 451 32.32 -18.28 5.68
CA PHE A 451 33.58 -17.87 5.03
C PHE A 451 34.68 -17.48 6.04
N LEU A 452 34.30 -16.85 7.16
CA LEU A 452 35.25 -16.55 8.23
C LEU A 452 35.69 -17.83 8.97
N SER A 453 34.75 -18.72 9.31
CA SER A 453 35.01 -19.95 10.08
C SER A 453 35.78 -21.04 9.30
N ASN A 454 35.88 -20.92 7.97
CA ASN A 454 36.60 -21.85 7.11
C ASN A 454 37.81 -21.16 6.44
N GLU A 455 37.59 -20.36 5.39
CA GLU A 455 38.65 -19.73 4.58
C GLU A 455 39.51 -18.71 5.34
N LYS A 456 39.02 -18.15 6.46
CA LYS A 456 39.79 -17.25 7.35
C LYS A 456 40.05 -17.80 8.75
N ARG A 457 39.76 -19.07 9.01
CA ARG A 457 40.01 -19.73 10.30
C ARG A 457 41.44 -19.56 10.81
N ALA A 458 42.42 -19.71 9.92
CA ALA A 458 43.83 -19.55 10.24
C ALA A 458 44.24 -18.11 10.62
N ALA A 459 43.51 -17.10 10.14
CA ALA A 459 43.74 -15.70 10.51
C ALA A 459 43.10 -15.38 11.87
N ILE A 460 41.87 -15.87 12.12
CA ILE A 460 41.20 -15.71 13.43
C ILE A 460 42.06 -16.33 14.53
N SER A 461 42.46 -17.59 14.40
CA SER A 461 43.31 -18.26 15.39
C SER A 461 44.78 -17.80 15.41
N ALA A 462 45.15 -16.82 14.58
CA ALA A 462 46.36 -16.01 14.78
C ALA A 462 46.06 -14.82 15.71
N ILE A 463 44.98 -14.07 15.45
CA ILE A 463 44.52 -12.93 16.26
C ILE A 463 44.23 -13.36 17.72
N GLU A 464 43.56 -14.51 17.92
CA GLU A 464 43.31 -15.08 19.25
C GLU A 464 44.62 -15.29 20.04
N LYS A 465 45.64 -15.82 19.37
CA LYS A 465 46.94 -16.18 19.99
C LYS A 465 47.86 -14.99 20.19
N SER A 466 47.83 -13.98 19.31
CA SER A 466 48.67 -12.79 19.44
C SER A 466 48.19 -11.84 20.53
N ASN A 467 46.87 -11.79 20.77
CA ASN A 467 46.25 -10.85 21.71
C ASN A 467 45.75 -11.51 23.01
N ASN A 468 45.72 -12.85 23.08
CA ASN A 468 45.18 -13.63 24.20
C ASN A 468 43.69 -13.31 24.47
N VAL A 469 42.89 -13.28 23.39
CA VAL A 469 41.45 -12.95 23.38
C VAL A 469 40.66 -14.09 22.73
N SER A 470 39.50 -14.43 23.27
CA SER A 470 38.59 -15.41 22.68
C SER A 470 37.69 -14.78 21.62
N ILE A 471 37.61 -15.35 20.41
CA ILE A 471 36.76 -14.83 19.32
C ILE A 471 35.61 -15.80 19.03
N VAL A 472 34.39 -15.35 19.31
CA VAL A 472 33.15 -16.11 19.10
C VAL A 472 32.43 -15.59 17.87
N LEU A 473 32.48 -16.34 16.77
CA LEU A 473 31.64 -16.09 15.60
C LEU A 473 30.27 -16.76 15.75
N ILE A 474 29.22 -16.00 15.47
CA ILE A 474 27.82 -16.44 15.52
C ILE A 474 27.22 -16.27 14.13
N ALA A 475 26.84 -17.38 13.49
CA ALA A 475 25.99 -17.35 12.31
C ALA A 475 24.57 -17.01 12.76
N ASN A 476 24.03 -15.89 12.29
CA ASN A 476 22.71 -15.40 12.65
C ASN A 476 21.82 -15.36 11.39
N GLU A 477 20.68 -16.03 11.42
CA GLU A 477 19.76 -16.13 10.27
C GLU A 477 18.95 -14.84 10.07
N SER A 478 18.75 -14.04 11.13
CA SER A 478 18.09 -12.73 11.06
C SER A 478 19.00 -11.62 10.53
N LEU A 479 20.30 -11.87 10.33
CA LEU A 479 21.24 -10.90 9.74
C LEU A 479 21.47 -11.18 8.26
N ASP A 480 21.13 -10.19 7.42
CA ASP A 480 21.40 -10.23 5.98
C ASP A 480 22.54 -9.27 5.59
N THR A 481 23.30 -9.63 4.55
CA THR A 481 24.41 -8.83 4.04
C THR A 481 23.88 -7.49 3.51
N PRO A 482 24.40 -6.33 3.95
CA PRO A 482 25.73 -6.11 4.54
C PRO A 482 25.78 -5.96 6.08
N ASN A 483 24.70 -6.19 6.82
CA ASN A 483 24.63 -5.93 8.27
C ASN A 483 25.43 -6.97 9.10
N PHE A 484 25.99 -6.55 10.23
CA PHE A 484 26.64 -7.39 11.24
C PHE A 484 26.70 -6.65 12.60
N ASP A 485 26.92 -7.37 13.70
CA ASP A 485 27.12 -6.82 15.06
C ASP A 485 28.46 -7.32 15.64
N ILE A 486 29.15 -6.46 16.40
CA ILE A 486 30.40 -6.80 17.10
C ILE A 486 30.31 -6.26 18.53
N GLN A 487 30.36 -7.18 19.50
CA GLN A 487 30.33 -6.86 20.92
C GLN A 487 31.63 -7.31 21.59
N ARG A 488 32.38 -6.34 22.10
CA ARG A 488 33.61 -6.50 22.87
C ARG A 488 33.29 -6.60 24.36
N LEU A 489 33.78 -7.64 25.04
CA LEU A 489 33.61 -7.89 26.47
C LEU A 489 34.95 -7.75 27.19
N ARG A 490 34.93 -7.12 28.37
CA ARG A 490 36.07 -6.85 29.26
C ARG A 490 36.16 -7.91 30.37
N HIS A 491 37.24 -7.90 31.13
CA HIS A 491 37.40 -8.82 32.28
C HIS A 491 36.41 -8.54 33.41
N ASP A 492 35.82 -7.34 33.45
CA ASP A 492 34.87 -6.89 34.47
C ASP A 492 33.40 -7.28 34.16
N ASP A 493 33.12 -7.81 32.97
CA ASP A 493 31.77 -8.10 32.45
C ASP A 493 31.31 -9.54 32.77
N GLU A 494 31.12 -9.89 34.06
CA GLU A 494 30.77 -11.26 34.52
C GLU A 494 29.55 -11.88 33.82
N ALA A 495 28.60 -11.07 33.34
CA ALA A 495 27.26 -11.49 32.91
C ALA A 495 27.17 -12.38 31.64
N SER A 496 28.28 -12.74 30.97
CA SER A 496 28.21 -13.47 29.69
C SER A 496 29.39 -14.41 29.38
N ILE A 497 30.19 -14.79 30.38
CA ILE A 497 31.41 -15.59 30.19
C ILE A 497 31.08 -17.01 29.71
N ASP A 498 30.23 -17.75 30.43
CA ASP A 498 29.92 -19.18 30.16
C ASP A 498 28.75 -19.41 29.18
N ALA A 499 28.15 -18.35 28.63
CA ALA A 499 27.07 -18.50 27.67
C ALA A 499 27.57 -19.11 26.34
N VAL A 500 26.95 -20.23 25.94
CA VAL A 500 27.22 -20.92 24.67
C VAL A 500 26.91 -20.02 23.46
N SER A 501 27.71 -20.13 22.40
CA SER A 501 27.72 -19.20 21.26
C SER A 501 26.34 -18.98 20.61
N TYR A 502 25.54 -20.03 20.47
CA TYR A 502 24.19 -19.95 19.87
C TYR A 502 23.11 -19.36 20.81
N LYS A 503 23.42 -19.13 22.09
CA LYS A 503 22.55 -18.38 23.03
C LYS A 503 23.00 -16.92 23.20
N LEU A 504 24.12 -16.53 22.61
CA LEU A 504 24.61 -15.15 22.53
C LEU A 504 24.11 -14.41 21.27
N SER A 505 23.30 -15.06 20.44
CA SER A 505 22.64 -14.42 19.30
C SER A 505 21.54 -13.46 19.76
N LYS A 506 21.65 -12.19 19.39
CA LYS A 506 20.53 -11.23 19.46
C LYS A 506 19.65 -11.46 18.23
N ASP A 507 18.34 -11.34 18.35
CA ASP A 507 17.51 -11.28 17.16
C ASP A 507 17.66 -9.89 16.52
N PHE A 508 17.95 -9.86 15.22
CA PHE A 508 18.09 -8.65 14.41
C PHE A 508 17.03 -8.57 13.31
N ARG A 509 15.94 -9.32 13.45
CA ARG A 509 14.69 -8.99 12.77
C ARG A 509 14.39 -7.53 13.06
N ILE A 510 14.24 -6.76 12.00
CA ILE A 510 13.80 -5.38 12.12
C ILE A 510 12.34 -5.47 12.57
N ASP A 511 11.95 -4.78 13.65
CA ASP A 511 10.55 -4.68 14.03
C ASP A 511 9.77 -4.20 12.81
N GLU A 512 8.79 -4.99 12.33
CA GLU A 512 8.03 -4.59 11.16
C GLU A 512 7.17 -3.35 11.47
N ASP A 513 6.82 -3.14 12.74
CA ASP A 513 6.30 -1.87 13.31
C ASP A 513 7.20 -0.65 13.08
N ALA A 514 8.53 -0.84 12.96
CA ALA A 514 9.50 0.22 12.71
C ALA A 514 9.85 0.41 11.22
N LEU A 515 9.41 -0.52 10.34
CA LEU A 515 9.46 -0.38 8.88
C LEU A 515 8.11 -0.01 8.25
N ALA A 516 7.01 -0.27 8.96
CA ALA A 516 5.74 0.34 8.67
C ALA A 516 5.91 1.87 8.63
N PRO A 517 5.43 2.56 7.58
CA PRO A 517 5.24 4.01 7.66
C PRO A 517 4.32 4.26 8.86
N GLN A 518 4.78 4.99 9.88
CA GLN A 518 4.11 5.06 11.19
C GLN A 518 2.61 5.34 11.00
N GLN A 519 1.77 4.32 11.20
CA GLN A 519 0.32 4.45 11.07
C GLN A 519 -0.30 4.99 12.35
N THR A 520 0.26 6.09 12.86
CA THR A 520 -0.53 7.14 13.48
C THR A 520 -1.47 7.69 12.42
N ALA A 521 -2.54 6.95 12.12
CA ALA A 521 -3.60 7.40 11.24
C ALA A 521 -4.09 8.74 11.79
N PRO A 522 -3.81 9.87 11.10
CA PRO A 522 -3.99 11.17 11.71
C PRO A 522 -5.48 11.36 11.96
N ALA A 523 -5.83 11.69 13.21
CA ALA A 523 -7.21 11.91 13.61
C ALA A 523 -7.89 12.80 12.56
N VAL A 524 -9.00 12.31 12.00
CA VAL A 524 -9.52 12.84 10.73
C VAL A 524 -9.89 14.31 10.92
N GLU A 525 -9.02 15.21 10.45
CA GLU A 525 -9.24 16.65 10.48
C GLU A 525 -10.50 16.98 9.66
N GLU A 526 -11.67 17.03 10.32
CA GLU A 526 -12.89 17.57 9.74
C GLU A 526 -12.75 19.10 9.66
N PRO A 527 -12.90 19.71 8.48
CA PRO A 527 -12.81 21.16 8.35
C PRO A 527 -14.05 21.80 8.94
N ALA A 528 -13.86 22.89 9.70
CA ALA A 528 -14.97 23.65 10.27
C ALA A 528 -15.92 24.21 9.17
N VAL A 529 -15.41 24.44 7.96
CA VAL A 529 -16.22 24.75 6.77
C VAL A 529 -16.20 23.59 5.77
N SER A 530 -17.36 22.96 5.55
CA SER A 530 -17.59 21.99 4.46
C SER A 530 -18.90 22.24 3.73
N ASN A 531 -18.94 21.93 2.42
CA ASN A 531 -20.13 21.95 1.55
C ASN A 531 -21.04 23.21 1.64
N ILE A 532 -20.46 24.39 1.39
CA ILE A 532 -21.25 25.60 1.11
C ILE A 532 -22.05 25.39 -0.20
N GLN A 533 -23.37 25.28 -0.08
CA GLN A 533 -24.29 25.38 -1.21
C GLN A 533 -24.58 26.87 -1.49
N PRO A 534 -24.29 27.39 -2.70
CA PRO A 534 -24.64 28.76 -3.07
C PRO A 534 -26.15 29.00 -3.04
N ALA A 535 -26.55 30.19 -2.59
CA ALA A 535 -27.95 30.55 -2.40
C ALA A 535 -28.78 30.62 -3.71
N ASP A 536 -28.13 30.85 -4.86
CA ASP A 536 -28.79 31.05 -6.15
C ASP A 536 -28.21 30.14 -7.26
N PRO A 537 -29.05 29.46 -8.05
CA PRO A 537 -28.63 28.76 -9.27
C PRO A 537 -28.33 29.74 -10.41
N LEU A 538 -27.43 29.35 -11.32
CA LEU A 538 -27.00 30.12 -12.48
C LEU A 538 -28.16 30.81 -13.25
N PRO A 539 -28.01 32.11 -13.62
CA PRO A 539 -29.02 32.82 -14.41
C PRO A 539 -29.14 32.17 -15.79
N LYS A 540 -30.31 31.57 -16.05
CA LYS A 540 -30.54 30.79 -17.27
C LYS A 540 -30.54 31.68 -18.51
N SER A 541 -29.64 31.39 -19.44
CA SER A 541 -29.64 32.00 -20.77
C SER A 541 -30.99 31.84 -21.48
N LYS A 542 -31.33 32.89 -22.23
CA LYS A 542 -32.55 33.21 -23.01
C LYS A 542 -33.15 32.19 -23.99
N THR A 543 -33.16 30.88 -23.76
CA THR A 543 -33.88 29.91 -24.64
C THR A 543 -35.16 29.40 -24.01
N GLY A 544 -36.30 29.99 -24.41
CA GLY A 544 -37.58 29.79 -23.73
C GLY A 544 -38.38 28.56 -24.20
N PHE A 545 -38.45 27.53 -23.36
CA PHE A 545 -39.47 26.47 -23.43
C PHE A 545 -39.91 26.04 -22.00
N PHE A 546 -40.82 26.81 -21.39
CA PHE A 546 -41.37 26.55 -20.05
C PHE A 546 -42.90 26.66 -20.05
N LYS A 547 -43.65 25.53 -20.19
CA LYS A 547 -45.10 25.53 -19.86
C LYS A 547 -45.84 24.19 -19.62
N LEU A 548 -45.20 23.10 -19.17
CA LEU A 548 -45.93 21.81 -19.00
C LEU A 548 -45.66 20.93 -17.75
N ILE A 549 -44.77 21.31 -16.81
CA ILE A 549 -44.39 20.40 -15.69
C ILE A 549 -44.78 20.93 -14.29
N LYS A 550 -45.33 22.14 -14.17
CA LYS A 550 -45.60 22.80 -12.87
C LYS A 550 -47.06 22.70 -12.37
N GLN A 551 -47.73 21.55 -12.59
CA GLN A 551 -49.17 21.39 -12.28
C GLN A 551 -49.58 20.00 -11.74
N VAL A 552 -48.66 19.23 -11.13
CA VAL A 552 -48.98 17.89 -10.57
C VAL A 552 -48.65 17.77 -9.07
N LEU A 553 -47.59 18.43 -8.58
CA LEU A 553 -47.20 18.39 -7.17
C LEU A 553 -47.16 19.79 -6.57
N GLY A 554 -48.10 20.05 -5.68
CA GLY A 554 -48.20 21.23 -4.82
C GLY A 554 -48.77 20.83 -3.46
N ILE A 555 -48.78 21.78 -2.52
CA ILE A 555 -48.82 21.57 -1.05
C ILE A 555 -47.44 21.16 -0.51
N GLY A 556 -46.87 21.82 0.50
CA GLY A 556 -47.35 23.01 1.21
C GLY A 556 -46.92 23.00 2.68
N SER A 557 -45.91 23.80 3.03
CA SER A 557 -45.30 23.78 4.35
C SER A 557 -46.21 24.30 5.47
N ALA A 558 -46.14 23.67 6.63
CA ALA A 558 -46.64 24.23 7.89
C ALA A 558 -45.60 23.97 9.00
N THR A 559 -45.15 25.04 9.67
CA THR A 559 -44.15 24.99 10.75
C THR A 559 -44.82 24.92 12.12
N ALA A 560 -44.28 24.12 13.03
CA ALA A 560 -44.56 24.18 14.46
C ALA A 560 -43.25 24.18 15.25
N GLN A 561 -43.19 24.92 16.36
CA GLN A 561 -41.97 25.13 17.16
C GLN A 561 -41.87 24.16 18.35
N ALA A 562 -40.66 24.04 18.90
CA ALA A 562 -40.33 23.09 19.96
C ALA A 562 -40.77 23.54 21.37
N THR A 563 -41.08 22.56 22.21
CA THR A 563 -41.00 22.64 23.68
C THR A 563 -40.11 21.50 24.20
N LYS A 564 -39.69 21.59 25.46
CA LYS A 564 -38.61 20.74 26.03
C LYS A 564 -39.16 19.76 27.09
N ARG A 565 -38.35 18.71 27.37
CA ARG A 565 -38.29 17.96 28.65
C ARG A 565 -39.51 17.07 28.98
N ASP A 566 -39.40 16.02 29.80
CA ASP A 566 -38.22 15.32 30.38
C ASP A 566 -38.53 13.81 30.55
N GLU A 567 -37.63 13.06 31.18
CA GLU A 567 -37.66 11.61 31.46
C GLU A 567 -38.92 11.09 32.21
N GLN A 568 -39.32 9.82 31.98
CA GLN A 568 -39.22 8.71 32.96
C GLN A 568 -40.10 7.46 32.65
N GLY A 569 -39.51 6.26 32.81
CA GLY A 569 -40.04 5.19 33.69
C GLY A 569 -41.13 4.19 33.23
N GLY A 570 -40.85 2.88 33.40
CA GLY A 570 -41.83 1.78 33.57
C GLY A 570 -42.44 1.17 32.29
N HIS A 571 -42.21 -0.09 31.91
CA HIS A 571 -42.63 -1.37 32.53
C HIS A 571 -44.17 -1.50 32.73
N GLY A 572 -44.82 -2.53 32.14
CA GLY A 572 -46.29 -2.65 32.26
C GLY A 572 -47.04 -3.94 31.82
N ASN A 573 -46.59 -4.71 30.83
CA ASN A 573 -47.02 -6.11 30.50
C ASN A 573 -48.54 -6.45 30.22
N SER A 574 -48.79 -7.59 29.56
CA SER A 574 -50.11 -8.26 29.32
C SER A 574 -51.10 -7.54 28.36
N ARG A 575 -51.65 -8.16 27.28
CA ARG A 575 -52.67 -9.25 27.22
C ARG A 575 -53.92 -8.95 28.09
N GLN A 576 -55.17 -9.07 27.64
CA GLN A 576 -55.71 -10.00 26.62
C GLN A 576 -57.07 -9.53 26.02
N THR A 577 -57.35 -9.91 24.76
CA THR A 577 -58.66 -10.15 24.09
C THR A 577 -60.00 -9.71 24.75
N THR A 578 -60.97 -9.11 24.03
CA THR A 578 -61.92 -9.86 23.14
C THR A 578 -62.98 -8.96 22.46
N LYS A 579 -63.52 -9.40 21.30
CA LYS A 579 -64.88 -9.14 20.74
C LYS A 579 -65.26 -7.68 20.34
N LYS A 580 -66.32 -7.38 19.55
CA LYS A 580 -67.05 -8.01 18.41
C LYS A 580 -68.19 -7.05 17.95
N ASN A 581 -68.64 -7.13 16.68
CA ASN A 581 -69.82 -6.48 16.02
C ASN A 581 -69.53 -5.09 15.39
N GLN A 582 -69.75 -4.82 14.09
CA GLN A 582 -71.02 -4.75 13.29
C GLN A 582 -72.05 -3.74 13.84
N PRO A 583 -72.81 -3.00 12.99
CA PRO A 583 -73.29 -3.33 11.63
C PRO A 583 -72.94 -2.24 10.56
N ALA A 584 -73.49 -2.14 9.33
CA ALA A 584 -74.69 -2.74 8.73
C ALA A 584 -74.64 -2.98 7.19
N SER A 585 -75.72 -3.60 6.71
CA SER A 585 -76.17 -3.92 5.35
C SER A 585 -76.28 -2.69 4.41
N GLN A 586 -76.38 -2.80 3.07
CA GLN A 586 -77.30 -3.66 2.29
C GLN A 586 -76.78 -4.19 0.94
N GLN A 587 -77.36 -5.33 0.54
CA GLN A 587 -77.37 -5.92 -0.82
C GLN A 587 -78.57 -5.32 -1.61
N THR A 588 -78.77 -5.51 -2.93
CA THR A 588 -78.95 -6.80 -3.63
C THR A 588 -79.01 -6.61 -5.16
N SER A 589 -78.57 -7.63 -5.92
CA SER A 589 -78.98 -7.95 -7.32
C SER A 589 -78.58 -7.00 -8.48
N GLN A 590 -78.32 -7.45 -9.72
CA GLN A 590 -78.34 -8.81 -10.29
C GLN A 590 -77.45 -8.97 -11.57
N GLN A 591 -76.94 -10.20 -11.75
CA GLN A 591 -76.77 -10.93 -13.04
C GLN A 591 -75.86 -10.47 -14.22
N THR A 592 -74.90 -11.36 -14.52
CA THR A 592 -74.67 -12.08 -15.82
C THR A 592 -73.64 -11.66 -16.88
N SER A 593 -73.09 -12.73 -17.51
CA SER A 593 -72.30 -12.85 -18.76
C SER A 593 -70.88 -12.29 -18.74
N ARG A 594 -69.80 -13.01 -19.13
CA ARG A 594 -69.48 -13.97 -20.24
C ARG A 594 -68.89 -13.35 -21.52
N GLY A 595 -67.63 -12.91 -21.42
CA GLY A 595 -66.53 -13.42 -22.25
C GLY A 595 -66.39 -12.98 -23.73
N LYS A 596 -65.25 -13.40 -24.31
CA LYS A 596 -64.67 -13.05 -25.63
C LYS A 596 -64.18 -11.58 -25.75
N SER A 597 -63.28 -11.21 -26.67
CA SER A 597 -62.06 -11.79 -27.28
C SER A 597 -61.81 -11.11 -28.65
N ALA A 598 -60.52 -10.95 -29.02
CA ALA A 598 -59.98 -10.74 -30.37
C ALA A 598 -60.13 -9.36 -31.10
N ASN A 599 -58.95 -8.83 -31.44
CA ASN A 599 -58.51 -8.36 -32.77
C ASN A 599 -59.18 -7.18 -33.52
N ALA A 600 -58.44 -6.06 -33.52
CA ALA A 600 -57.72 -5.49 -34.70
C ALA A 600 -58.46 -4.76 -35.85
N ALA A 601 -57.60 -4.08 -36.65
CA ALA A 601 -57.72 -3.73 -38.09
C ALA A 601 -58.30 -2.36 -38.56
N THR A 602 -57.36 -1.47 -38.95
CA THR A 602 -57.29 -0.72 -40.24
C THR A 602 -58.47 0.08 -40.83
N ALA A 603 -58.27 1.39 -41.09
CA ALA A 603 -58.62 2.13 -42.34
C ALA A 603 -58.24 3.63 -42.27
N ARG A 604 -58.30 4.46 -43.33
CA ARG A 604 -57.54 4.47 -44.61
C ARG A 604 -57.84 5.77 -45.44
N LYS A 605 -56.86 6.67 -45.64
CA LYS A 605 -56.77 7.68 -46.76
C LYS A 605 -57.89 8.76 -46.83
N PRO A 606 -57.96 9.77 -47.77
CA PRO A 606 -57.41 9.94 -49.15
C PRO A 606 -56.07 10.73 -49.28
N ARG A 607 -55.80 11.41 -50.43
CA ARG A 607 -54.64 12.31 -50.72
C ARG A 607 -54.86 13.25 -51.93
N GLN A 608 -54.31 14.47 -51.91
CA GLN A 608 -54.04 15.42 -53.04
C GLN A 608 -52.92 16.39 -52.55
N SER A 609 -51.73 16.54 -53.16
CA SER A 609 -51.34 17.17 -54.46
C SER A 609 -51.34 18.71 -54.41
N GLN A 610 -50.32 19.47 -54.84
CA GLN A 610 -49.09 19.20 -55.65
C GLN A 610 -47.85 19.95 -55.01
N ASP A 611 -46.64 20.19 -55.58
CA ASP A 611 -45.98 19.87 -56.88
C ASP A 611 -44.42 19.76 -56.75
N LYS A 612 -43.63 20.40 -57.64
CA LYS A 612 -42.16 20.38 -57.87
C LYS A 612 -41.69 21.75 -58.51
N PRO A 613 -40.46 22.01 -59.03
CA PRO A 613 -39.27 21.13 -59.26
C PRO A 613 -37.84 21.69 -58.89
N GLN A 614 -36.85 20.76 -58.84
CA GLN A 614 -35.45 20.77 -59.37
C GLN A 614 -34.42 21.91 -59.09
N GLU A 615 -33.18 21.61 -58.63
CA GLU A 615 -31.88 21.32 -59.34
C GLU A 615 -31.16 22.58 -59.94
N LYS A 616 -29.84 22.66 -60.23
CA LYS A 616 -28.69 21.71 -60.31
C LYS A 616 -27.33 22.46 -60.25
N THR A 617 -26.20 21.71 -60.26
CA THR A 617 -24.79 22.11 -60.61
C THR A 617 -24.11 23.19 -59.73
N GLN A 618 -22.83 23.16 -59.33
CA GLN A 618 -21.55 22.54 -59.79
C GLN A 618 -20.83 23.31 -60.92
N GLY A 619 -19.66 23.91 -60.62
CA GLY A 619 -18.77 24.54 -61.61
C GLY A 619 -17.64 25.40 -60.99
N ASN A 620 -16.42 25.26 -61.53
CA ASN A 620 -15.26 26.12 -61.19
C ASN A 620 -15.24 27.41 -62.04
N ALA A 621 -14.62 28.47 -61.53
CA ALA A 621 -13.65 29.29 -62.28
C ALA A 621 -12.81 30.17 -61.34
N GLN A 622 -11.58 30.48 -61.75
CA GLN A 622 -10.75 31.55 -61.19
C GLN A 622 -10.75 32.73 -62.15
N ASP A 623 -10.60 33.95 -61.63
CA ASP A 623 -9.81 35.02 -62.26
C ASP A 623 -9.41 36.02 -61.15
N SER A 624 -8.18 36.56 -61.04
CA SER A 624 -7.36 37.36 -61.98
C SER A 624 -7.82 38.84 -62.05
N ALA A 625 -6.95 39.86 -62.08
CA ALA A 625 -5.51 39.92 -61.75
C ALA A 625 -5.04 41.39 -61.58
N ALA A 626 -3.87 41.56 -60.95
CA ALA A 626 -2.84 42.59 -61.17
C ALA A 626 -3.19 44.11 -61.27
N LYS A 627 -2.55 44.89 -60.39
CA LYS A 627 -1.64 46.04 -60.69
C LYS A 627 -0.84 46.36 -59.40
N ASN A 628 0.49 46.53 -59.44
CA ASN A 628 1.25 47.74 -59.83
C ASN A 628 0.90 48.97 -58.96
N ASP A 629 1.85 49.78 -58.47
CA ASP A 629 3.26 49.94 -58.88
C ASP A 629 4.14 50.57 -57.76
N ASN A 630 5.48 50.48 -57.93
CA ASN A 630 6.58 51.45 -57.56
C ASN A 630 6.49 52.41 -56.33
N ASN A 631 7.57 52.95 -55.72
CA ASN A 631 9.03 52.75 -55.67
C ASN A 631 9.62 53.81 -54.69
N THR A 632 10.90 53.71 -54.29
CA THR A 632 11.75 54.73 -53.60
C THR A 632 11.34 55.22 -52.18
N ARG A 633 12.18 55.84 -51.33
CA ARG A 633 13.64 55.86 -51.00
C ARG A 633 13.99 57.24 -50.41
N GLY A 634 14.63 57.29 -49.23
CA GLY A 634 14.99 58.53 -48.51
C GLY A 634 14.26 58.61 -47.16
N GLN A 635 14.85 58.59 -45.96
CA GLN A 635 16.21 58.83 -45.43
C GLN A 635 16.52 60.30 -45.05
N ASN A 636 17.11 60.48 -43.86
CA ASN A 636 17.52 61.72 -43.18
C ASN A 636 16.35 62.57 -42.61
N THR A 637 16.52 63.39 -41.55
CA THR A 637 17.78 63.86 -40.93
C THR A 637 17.74 63.82 -39.39
N SER A 638 18.91 63.88 -38.76
CA SER A 638 19.15 63.75 -37.31
C SER A 638 19.88 64.98 -36.71
N GLN A 639 20.06 64.98 -35.37
CA GLN A 639 21.01 65.77 -34.56
C GLN A 639 20.74 67.28 -34.30
N ARG A 640 20.71 67.64 -33.01
CA ARG A 640 21.69 68.50 -32.26
C ARG A 640 21.08 68.93 -30.91
N ALA A 641 21.79 69.34 -29.86
CA ALA A 641 23.21 69.27 -29.40
C ALA A 641 23.19 69.55 -27.86
N SER A 642 24.23 69.54 -27.03
CA SER A 642 25.70 69.28 -27.10
C SER A 642 26.17 68.88 -25.68
N GLN A 643 27.31 68.23 -25.47
CA GLN A 643 28.63 68.84 -25.19
C GLN A 643 29.65 67.70 -24.94
N SER A 644 30.99 67.83 -25.01
CA SER A 644 31.94 68.60 -25.86
C SER A 644 33.36 68.34 -25.31
N GLY A 645 34.43 68.15 -26.07
CA GLY A 645 34.63 68.16 -27.53
C GLY A 645 36.12 67.95 -27.89
N ASN A 646 36.51 68.31 -29.13
CA ASN A 646 37.86 68.25 -29.73
C ASN A 646 38.52 66.87 -29.98
N SER A 647 39.29 66.63 -31.06
CA SER A 647 39.34 67.24 -32.42
C SER A 647 40.37 66.53 -33.33
N GLN A 648 40.12 66.52 -34.67
CA GLN A 648 41.11 66.27 -35.76
C GLN A 648 41.64 64.79 -35.91
N PRO A 649 42.40 64.40 -36.99
CA PRO A 649 41.76 63.86 -38.21
C PRO A 649 42.51 62.67 -38.91
N GLY A 650 42.00 62.21 -40.07
CA GLY A 650 42.66 61.27 -40.99
C GLY A 650 42.08 59.85 -40.96
N ASN A 651 41.82 59.10 -42.05
CA ASN A 651 42.35 59.00 -43.43
C ASN A 651 43.60 58.10 -43.59
N ASN A 652 43.47 57.12 -44.50
CA ASN A 652 44.48 56.25 -45.12
C ASN A 652 45.40 55.32 -44.27
N ALA A 653 45.38 54.05 -44.69
CA ALA A 653 46.53 53.19 -45.03
C ALA A 653 47.88 53.27 -44.25
N ARG A 654 48.30 52.07 -43.77
CA ARG A 654 49.62 51.46 -44.07
C ARG A 654 50.90 52.21 -43.64
N ARG A 655 51.34 51.96 -42.40
CA ARG A 655 52.75 51.67 -42.01
C ARG A 655 52.74 50.64 -40.88
N GLN A 656 53.50 49.54 -40.86
CA GLN A 656 54.61 49.05 -41.69
C GLN A 656 55.91 49.87 -41.63
N LYS A 657 56.74 49.62 -40.60
CA LYS A 657 58.23 49.50 -40.64
C LYS A 657 58.78 49.03 -39.28
N THR A 658 59.34 47.80 -39.18
CA THR A 658 60.79 47.43 -39.14
C THR A 658 61.49 47.63 -37.79
N GLY A 659 62.50 46.86 -37.38
CA GLY A 659 63.22 45.74 -38.05
C GLY A 659 62.77 44.33 -37.58
N GLN A 660 63.00 43.21 -38.29
CA GLN A 660 64.24 42.59 -38.84
C GLN A 660 64.86 41.57 -37.86
N SER A 661 65.20 40.34 -38.26
CA SER A 661 64.98 39.59 -39.53
C SER A 661 64.96 38.06 -39.19
N SER A 662 64.98 37.03 -40.06
CA SER A 662 65.26 36.82 -41.50
C SER A 662 64.87 35.35 -41.84
N ASP A 663 64.55 34.89 -43.06
CA ASP A 663 64.25 35.51 -44.37
C ASP A 663 63.56 34.46 -45.30
N ARG A 664 63.35 34.78 -46.59
CA ARG A 664 63.35 33.95 -47.84
C ARG A 664 63.28 32.39 -47.81
N GLN A 665 62.71 31.66 -48.79
CA GLN A 665 61.76 31.83 -49.94
C GLN A 665 61.75 30.49 -50.76
N PRO A 666 61.00 30.23 -51.87
CA PRO A 666 59.74 30.78 -52.46
C PRO A 666 58.66 29.63 -52.55
N SER A 667 57.85 29.27 -53.58
CA SER A 667 57.41 29.79 -54.92
C SER A 667 56.06 29.19 -55.41
N GLU A 668 55.21 30.05 -55.99
CA GLU A 668 54.20 29.93 -57.08
C GLU A 668 53.62 28.58 -57.63
N ALA A 669 52.29 28.47 -57.55
CA ALA A 669 51.26 28.31 -58.62
C ALA A 669 51.32 27.31 -59.83
N LYS A 670 50.17 26.63 -60.04
CA LYS A 670 49.50 26.17 -61.30
C LYS A 670 50.08 25.04 -62.19
N SER A 671 49.46 23.86 -62.09
CA SER A 671 48.95 23.00 -63.20
C SER A 671 47.91 22.02 -62.60
N THR A 672 46.83 21.49 -63.21
CA THR A 672 46.40 21.15 -64.60
C THR A 672 46.85 19.77 -65.11
N ALA A 673 45.90 19.07 -65.75
CA ALA A 673 46.01 17.85 -66.57
C ALA A 673 45.92 16.47 -65.87
N SER A 674 45.31 15.53 -66.59
CA SER A 674 45.03 14.13 -66.22
C SER A 674 45.71 13.19 -67.21
N SER A 675 46.31 12.09 -66.72
CA SER A 675 46.53 10.88 -67.52
C SER A 675 46.84 9.65 -66.66
N ARG A 676 46.24 8.51 -67.03
CA ARG A 676 46.66 7.11 -66.73
C ARG A 676 48.03 6.80 -67.43
N PRO A 677 48.64 5.58 -67.43
CA PRO A 677 48.12 4.24 -67.04
C PRO A 677 49.12 3.19 -66.43
N LEU A 678 48.60 1.97 -66.14
CA LEU A 678 49.23 0.61 -66.23
C LEU A 678 50.48 0.25 -65.35
N ASP A 679 50.83 -1.03 -65.07
CA ASP A 679 50.03 -2.26 -64.78
C ASP A 679 50.92 -3.45 -64.31
N GLU A 680 50.35 -4.67 -64.35
CA GLU A 680 50.87 -6.03 -64.10
C GLU A 680 50.71 -6.54 -62.65
N GLN A 681 49.65 -7.31 -62.30
CA GLN A 681 49.21 -8.67 -62.72
C GLN A 681 49.94 -9.80 -61.94
N THR A 682 49.36 -10.97 -61.64
CA THR A 682 48.23 -11.68 -62.29
C THR A 682 47.38 -12.54 -61.33
N GLU A 683 46.08 -12.65 -61.64
CA GLU A 683 45.01 -13.65 -61.37
C GLU A 683 45.36 -15.08 -60.80
N ARG A 684 44.51 -15.95 -60.22
CA ARG A 684 43.01 -16.21 -60.13
C ARG A 684 42.74 -17.35 -59.07
N GLN A 685 41.56 -17.84 -58.62
CA GLN A 685 40.11 -17.53 -58.74
C GLN A 685 39.25 -18.08 -57.54
N ALA A 686 38.08 -18.72 -57.76
CA ALA A 686 36.97 -19.05 -56.83
C ALA A 686 36.85 -20.53 -56.36
N GLY A 687 36.00 -20.84 -55.35
CA GLY A 687 35.49 -22.23 -55.16
C GLY A 687 34.78 -22.64 -53.84
N LYS A 688 33.46 -22.42 -53.74
CA LYS A 688 32.41 -22.97 -52.83
C LYS A 688 32.59 -24.28 -52.01
N GLN A 689 31.83 -24.36 -50.89
CA GLN A 689 31.19 -25.56 -50.25
C GLN A 689 32.10 -26.65 -49.63
N ALA A 690 31.63 -27.60 -48.79
CA ALA A 690 30.58 -27.61 -47.74
C ALA A 690 30.65 -28.93 -46.90
N GLU A 691 30.04 -28.91 -45.71
CA GLU A 691 29.43 -30.06 -44.99
C GLU A 691 30.24 -31.26 -44.40
N ASN A 692 29.82 -31.59 -43.16
CA ASN A 692 29.54 -32.93 -42.60
C ASN A 692 30.63 -33.87 -42.02
N LYS A 693 30.31 -34.30 -40.78
CA LYS A 693 30.60 -35.60 -40.12
C LYS A 693 32.07 -35.96 -39.77
N ALA A 694 32.33 -36.74 -38.70
CA ALA A 694 31.52 -37.06 -37.51
C ALA A 694 32.41 -37.68 -36.40
N GLU A 695 31.81 -37.81 -35.21
CA GLU A 695 31.91 -38.98 -34.33
C GLU A 695 33.25 -39.44 -33.69
N ASN A 696 33.28 -39.24 -32.36
CA ASN A 696 33.29 -40.29 -31.32
C ASN A 696 34.59 -40.77 -30.67
N GLN A 697 34.37 -41.25 -29.43
CA GLN A 697 35.15 -42.22 -28.64
C GLN A 697 36.59 -41.88 -28.20
N ALA A 698 36.71 -41.51 -26.92
CA ALA A 698 37.90 -41.78 -26.11
C ALA A 698 38.08 -43.29 -25.86
N PRO A 699 39.25 -43.72 -25.36
CA PRO A 699 39.18 -44.58 -24.17
C PRO A 699 40.06 -44.19 -22.99
N LYS A 700 39.55 -44.60 -21.83
CA LYS A 700 39.99 -44.41 -20.45
C LYS A 700 41.39 -44.96 -20.13
N GLN A 701 42.06 -44.28 -19.19
CA GLN A 701 42.72 -44.79 -17.97
C GLN A 701 43.54 -46.10 -18.02
N LYS A 702 44.73 -46.09 -17.38
CA LYS A 702 44.92 -46.75 -16.06
C LYS A 702 46.29 -46.52 -15.38
N GLN A 703 46.21 -46.40 -14.04
CA GLN A 703 47.14 -46.88 -12.99
C GLN A 703 48.64 -46.50 -12.98
N GLY A 704 49.16 -46.21 -11.78
CA GLY A 704 50.58 -46.46 -11.43
C GLY A 704 51.29 -45.42 -10.55
N GLN A 705 51.11 -45.47 -9.23
CA GLN A 705 52.08 -44.94 -8.25
C GLN A 705 52.60 -46.10 -7.38
N PRO A 706 53.85 -46.01 -6.90
CA PRO A 706 54.05 -46.15 -5.45
C PRO A 706 55.13 -45.24 -4.81
N GLU A 707 54.94 -45.09 -3.50
CA GLU A 707 55.81 -44.79 -2.34
C GLU A 707 57.34 -45.08 -2.43
N ARG A 708 58.28 -44.54 -1.61
CA ARG A 708 58.26 -43.60 -0.43
C ARG A 708 59.67 -43.05 -0.08
N GLN A 709 59.71 -41.87 0.59
CA GLN A 709 60.64 -41.37 1.66
C GLN A 709 62.18 -41.61 1.64
N ALA A 710 62.98 -40.53 1.85
CA ALA A 710 63.85 -40.33 3.05
C ALA A 710 64.71 -39.02 3.10
N ASN A 711 64.47 -38.18 4.13
CA ASN A 711 65.38 -37.33 4.95
C ASN A 711 66.35 -36.20 4.46
N ARG A 712 66.52 -35.27 5.42
CA ARG A 712 67.32 -34.02 5.60
C ARG A 712 68.85 -34.25 5.79
N PRO A 713 69.80 -33.24 5.83
CA PRO A 713 69.69 -31.97 6.62
C PRO A 713 70.46 -30.65 6.24
N SER A 714 69.99 -29.54 6.82
CA SER A 714 70.67 -28.37 7.48
C SER A 714 71.80 -27.48 6.87
N ALA A 715 71.65 -26.16 7.16
CA ALA A 715 72.66 -25.19 7.71
C ALA A 715 73.36 -24.06 6.86
N THR A 716 72.74 -22.86 6.89
CA THR A 716 73.30 -21.55 7.39
C THR A 716 74.39 -20.72 6.64
N VAL A 717 74.25 -19.37 6.76
CA VAL A 717 75.25 -18.25 6.72
C VAL A 717 75.21 -17.29 5.48
N ASN A 718 75.08 -15.97 5.77
CA ASN A 718 75.22 -14.82 4.86
C ASN A 718 76.66 -14.21 4.93
N PRO A 719 77.07 -13.32 4.01
CA PRO A 719 77.14 -11.90 4.42
C PRO A 719 76.83 -10.83 3.35
N HIS A 720 76.11 -9.78 3.77
CA HIS A 720 76.50 -8.35 3.81
C HIS A 720 77.61 -7.81 2.84
N MET A 721 77.57 -6.55 2.34
CA MET A 721 76.58 -5.45 2.40
C MET A 721 77.06 -4.25 1.55
N LYS A 722 76.15 -3.43 1.00
CA LYS A 722 76.35 -1.97 0.82
C LYS A 722 75.01 -1.25 0.67
N ASP A 723 74.99 0.03 1.03
CA ASP A 723 73.78 0.78 1.39
C ASP A 723 73.68 2.11 0.63
N LYS A 724 72.44 2.49 0.23
CA LYS A 724 71.79 3.81 0.43
C LYS A 724 70.57 4.02 -0.47
N SER A 725 69.38 3.62 0.00
CA SER A 725 68.13 4.43 -0.03
C SER A 725 66.91 3.60 0.41
N LEU A 726 66.41 3.85 1.62
CA LEU A 726 65.12 3.35 2.13
C LEU A 726 64.17 4.55 2.24
N LEU A 727 62.96 4.51 1.66
CA LEU A 727 61.76 3.87 2.19
C LEU A 727 61.37 4.35 3.60
N HIS A 728 60.30 5.14 3.70
CA HIS A 728 59.44 5.17 4.88
C HIS A 728 57.97 5.51 4.58
N ALA A 729 57.11 5.19 5.56
CA ALA A 729 55.67 4.94 5.39
C ALA A 729 54.73 6.15 5.55
N GLY A 730 53.48 5.94 5.07
CA GLY A 730 52.26 6.71 5.34
C GLY A 730 51.10 5.87 4.77
N ARG A 731 50.35 5.03 5.50
CA ARG A 731 49.73 5.08 6.86
C ARG A 731 48.40 5.89 6.87
N PRO A 732 47.51 5.71 7.86
CA PRO A 732 46.19 5.10 7.62
C PRO A 732 45.03 6.11 7.62
N VAL A 733 43.83 5.63 7.32
CA VAL A 733 42.57 6.37 7.54
C VAL A 733 42.00 5.97 8.90
N SER A 734 41.65 6.94 9.74
CA SER A 734 40.97 6.76 11.03
C SER A 734 39.58 7.38 11.00
N GLU A 735 38.73 6.97 11.94
CA GLU A 735 37.43 7.59 12.19
C GLU A 735 37.59 8.94 12.94
N ASP A 736 36.49 9.68 13.05
CA ASP A 736 36.29 10.95 13.77
C ASP A 736 37.25 12.14 13.51
N ALA A 737 36.79 13.08 12.67
CA ALA A 737 37.18 14.49 12.73
C ALA A 737 36.06 15.41 12.20
N VAL A 738 35.70 16.47 12.96
CA VAL A 738 34.53 17.33 12.68
C VAL A 738 34.92 18.81 12.49
N ARG A 739 34.49 19.41 11.37
CA ARG A 739 34.45 20.87 11.02
C ARG A 739 35.79 21.63 10.87
N GLY A 740 35.85 22.53 9.87
CA GLY A 740 36.79 23.68 9.87
C GLY A 740 37.01 24.40 8.54
N SER A 741 36.45 25.60 8.36
CA SER A 741 36.86 26.62 7.36
C SER A 741 38.24 27.21 7.70
N GLY A 742 39.02 27.92 6.85
CA GLY A 742 38.84 28.55 5.52
C GLY A 742 39.90 29.68 5.38
N LYS A 743 39.95 30.44 4.27
CA LYS A 743 40.78 31.67 4.06
C LYS A 743 40.48 32.31 2.68
N ALA A 744 40.65 33.61 2.38
CA ALA A 744 41.09 34.81 3.12
C ALA A 744 40.33 36.06 2.55
N ASN A 745 40.54 37.35 2.88
CA ASN A 745 41.67 38.05 3.53
C ASN A 745 41.28 39.46 4.08
N PHE A 746 42.16 40.11 4.87
CA PHE A 746 42.02 41.41 5.59
C PHE A 746 40.91 41.45 6.68
N ALA A 747 41.03 42.08 7.86
CA ALA A 747 42.12 42.58 8.74
C ALA A 747 41.46 42.94 10.12
N GLY A 748 42.11 43.20 11.27
CA GLY A 748 43.51 43.26 11.74
C GLY A 748 43.56 43.78 13.20
N ALA A 749 44.76 43.91 13.82
CA ALA A 749 45.04 44.51 15.17
C ALA A 749 44.36 43.82 16.41
N THR A 750 45.09 43.03 17.22
CA THR A 750 45.65 43.34 18.58
C THR A 750 44.62 43.76 19.66
N ASN A 751 44.58 43.21 20.90
CA ASN A 751 45.68 42.72 21.77
C ASN A 751 45.22 41.68 22.85
N GLN A 752 46.18 40.84 23.32
CA GLN A 752 46.61 40.48 24.71
C GLN A 752 45.64 40.57 25.93
N ALA A 753 45.76 39.87 27.07
CA ALA A 753 46.57 38.74 27.62
C ALA A 753 45.90 38.31 28.97
N ALA A 754 45.81 37.07 29.49
CA ALA A 754 46.76 35.97 29.78
C ALA A 754 47.41 36.03 31.20
N ILE A 755 47.88 34.85 31.72
CA ILE A 755 48.78 34.59 32.89
C ILE A 755 48.11 34.39 34.30
N SER A 756 48.49 33.46 35.20
CA SER A 756 49.17 32.13 35.10
C SER A 756 49.11 31.33 36.45
N THR A 757 49.62 30.10 36.48
CA THR A 757 49.71 29.14 37.62
C THR A 757 51.03 29.20 38.43
N THR A 758 51.06 28.68 39.68
CA THR A 758 52.14 27.80 40.24
C THR A 758 51.76 27.18 41.62
N GLU A 759 52.55 26.22 42.13
CA GLU A 759 52.16 25.21 43.15
C GLU A 759 52.96 25.23 44.48
N LYS A 760 52.42 24.61 45.56
CA LYS A 760 53.16 23.85 46.61
C LYS A 760 52.23 23.16 47.64
N ALA A 761 52.79 22.24 48.46
CA ALA A 761 52.14 21.49 49.55
C ALA A 761 53.21 21.05 50.61
N ALA A 762 52.99 20.28 51.70
CA ALA A 762 51.84 19.49 52.19
C ALA A 762 51.93 19.21 53.74
N SER A 763 50.85 18.66 54.34
CA SER A 763 50.75 18.08 55.71
C SER A 763 50.83 19.06 56.91
N LYS A 764 50.25 18.81 58.10
CA LYS A 764 49.92 17.53 58.80
C LYS A 764 48.69 17.62 59.76
N ASP A 765 48.46 16.56 60.57
CA ASP A 765 47.28 16.23 61.43
C ASP A 765 46.99 17.22 62.61
N ASP A 766 45.78 17.28 63.24
CA ASP A 766 45.38 16.39 64.36
C ASP A 766 43.87 16.46 64.82
N ASP A 767 43.39 15.31 65.34
CA ASP A 767 42.38 14.94 66.37
C ASP A 767 40.87 15.41 66.52
N LYS A 768 40.04 14.40 66.90
CA LYS A 768 38.68 14.28 67.56
C LYS A 768 37.73 15.48 67.86
N GLY A 769 36.40 15.20 67.89
CA GLY A 769 35.55 15.68 69.03
C GLY A 769 34.02 15.88 68.89
N ASP A 770 33.21 14.83 69.11
CA ASP A 770 31.91 14.75 69.85
C ASP A 770 30.82 15.89 69.95
N ASN A 771 29.61 15.58 69.45
CA ASN A 771 28.31 15.41 70.18
C ASN A 771 27.33 16.55 70.66
N LYS A 772 26.02 16.16 70.65
CA LYS A 772 24.81 16.58 71.46
C LYS A 772 23.99 17.87 71.21
N GLY A 773 22.64 17.71 71.33
CA GLY A 773 21.58 18.73 71.55
C GLY A 773 20.57 18.84 70.38
N ASN A 774 19.34 18.32 70.38
CA ASN A 774 18.14 18.53 71.24
C ASN A 774 17.72 20.03 71.36
N ASP A 775 16.43 20.41 71.32
CA ASP A 775 15.20 19.65 71.65
C ASP A 775 13.90 20.27 71.05
N LYS A 776 12.88 19.44 70.73
CA LYS A 776 11.39 19.70 70.83
C LYS A 776 10.72 20.83 70.00
N ASP A 777 9.40 20.90 69.80
CA ASP A 777 8.19 20.04 70.00
C ASP A 777 7.06 20.55 69.03
N ALA A 778 5.83 20.06 68.87
CA ALA A 778 5.06 18.91 69.41
C ALA A 778 3.84 18.56 68.50
N LYS A 779 3.61 17.26 68.26
CA LYS A 779 2.27 16.59 68.19
C LYS A 779 1.29 17.02 67.04
N THR A 780 0.21 16.29 66.71
CA THR A 780 -0.56 15.28 67.49
C THR A 780 -1.19 14.18 66.60
N THR A 781 -0.82 12.92 66.84
CA THR A 781 -1.61 11.64 66.88
C THR A 781 -2.65 11.22 65.82
N VAL A 782 -2.99 9.93 65.61
CA VAL A 782 -2.30 8.59 65.62
C VAL A 782 -3.38 7.47 65.59
N ALA A 783 -3.07 6.35 64.90
CA ALA A 783 -3.67 4.98 64.92
C ALA A 783 -3.90 4.48 63.46
N SER A 784 -3.15 3.55 62.85
CA SER A 784 -2.12 2.58 63.32
C SER A 784 -2.67 1.48 64.24
N ASN A 785 -2.32 0.19 64.12
CA ASN A 785 -1.00 -0.50 64.12
C ASN A 785 -1.20 -2.00 63.68
N THR A 786 -0.23 -2.90 63.36
CA THR A 786 1.26 -2.89 63.21
C THR A 786 1.77 -4.19 62.55
N SER A 787 3.07 -4.20 62.18
CA SER A 787 4.05 -5.32 62.30
C SER A 787 4.41 -6.09 61.00
N ALA A 788 5.69 -6.37 60.65
CA ALA A 788 6.98 -5.78 61.06
C ALA A 788 8.14 -6.26 60.13
N ASN A 789 9.30 -5.59 60.26
CA ASN A 789 10.69 -6.06 60.02
C ASN A 789 11.31 -6.22 58.61
N ALA A 790 12.53 -5.67 58.54
CA ALA A 790 13.75 -6.12 57.85
C ALA A 790 13.95 -5.87 56.32
N PRO A 791 15.22 -5.78 55.84
CA PRO A 791 15.53 -5.13 54.55
C PRO A 791 16.41 -5.93 53.55
N ALA A 792 16.42 -5.44 52.30
CA ALA A 792 17.51 -5.45 51.31
C ALA A 792 18.18 -6.76 50.81
N ASN A 793 18.43 -6.76 49.49
CA ASN A 793 19.40 -7.59 48.74
C ASN A 793 19.25 -9.11 48.72
N ALA A 794 18.55 -9.62 47.69
CA ALA A 794 18.99 -10.78 46.91
C ALA A 794 18.38 -10.70 45.50
N ALA A 795 19.22 -10.69 44.46
CA ALA A 795 18.79 -10.70 43.07
C ALA A 795 19.45 -11.86 42.33
N THR A 796 18.77 -13.00 42.21
CA THR A 796 19.22 -14.12 41.36
C THR A 796 18.08 -15.10 41.04
N ASN A 797 18.07 -15.60 39.80
CA ASN A 797 17.50 -16.87 39.35
C ASN A 797 15.98 -17.15 39.50
N ALA A 798 15.24 -16.86 38.41
CA ALA A 798 14.09 -17.68 37.98
C ALA A 798 13.97 -17.67 36.44
N ALA A 799 15.01 -18.11 35.73
CA ALA A 799 15.02 -18.14 34.26
C ALA A 799 14.60 -19.52 33.72
N LEU A 800 13.37 -19.64 33.21
CA LEU A 800 12.85 -20.84 32.55
C LEU A 800 12.22 -20.51 31.18
N ALA A 801 13.05 -20.61 30.15
CA ALA A 801 12.73 -20.93 28.75
C ALA A 801 11.37 -20.50 28.16
N SER A 802 11.30 -19.29 27.61
CA SER A 802 10.44 -19.00 26.45
C SER A 802 11.09 -19.59 25.17
N GLU A 803 10.89 -20.88 24.96
CA GLU A 803 11.51 -21.62 23.84
C GLU A 803 10.85 -21.25 22.50
N ARG A 804 11.50 -20.36 21.74
CA ARG A 804 11.06 -19.91 20.41
C ARG A 804 11.10 -21.05 19.39
N VAL A 805 9.97 -21.76 19.30
CA VAL A 805 9.30 -22.20 18.06
C VAL A 805 10.21 -22.26 16.83
N TYR A 806 10.79 -23.43 16.58
CA TYR A 806 11.65 -23.72 15.43
C TYR A 806 10.83 -24.43 14.35
N VAL A 807 10.43 -23.72 13.29
CA VAL A 807 9.72 -24.33 12.15
C VAL A 807 10.68 -25.27 11.40
N PRO A 808 10.43 -26.60 11.35
CA PRO A 808 11.37 -27.53 10.74
C PRO A 808 11.40 -27.35 9.22
N ARG A 809 12.60 -27.16 8.66
CA ARG A 809 12.81 -27.05 7.21
C ARG A 809 12.79 -28.44 6.56
N ALA A 810 11.59 -28.98 6.38
CA ALA A 810 11.39 -30.36 5.96
C ALA A 810 11.75 -30.62 4.48
N ILE A 811 12.83 -31.40 4.31
CA ILE A 811 13.14 -32.27 3.16
C ILE A 811 13.36 -31.56 1.80
N ASN A 812 14.61 -31.63 1.33
CA ASN A 812 14.90 -31.45 -0.11
C ASN A 812 14.49 -32.72 -0.86
N ASP A 813 13.56 -32.60 -1.80
CA ASP A 813 13.54 -33.41 -3.01
C ASP A 813 13.29 -32.51 -4.22
N ALA A 814 13.90 -32.84 -5.37
CA ALA A 814 14.10 -31.90 -6.47
C ALA A 814 12.87 -31.76 -7.38
N VAL A 815 11.89 -30.96 -6.95
CA VAL A 815 10.81 -30.47 -7.83
C VAL A 815 11.36 -29.33 -8.71
N PRO A 816 11.25 -29.40 -10.06
CA PRO A 816 11.66 -28.30 -10.94
C PRO A 816 10.71 -27.10 -10.76
N ALA A 817 11.25 -25.89 -10.74
CA ALA A 817 10.47 -24.67 -10.59
C ALA A 817 9.56 -24.44 -11.82
N MET A 818 8.29 -24.84 -11.71
CA MET A 818 7.24 -24.45 -12.65
C MET A 818 6.88 -22.98 -12.43
N ALA A 819 7.55 -22.09 -13.15
CA ALA A 819 7.15 -20.69 -13.23
C ALA A 819 5.75 -20.59 -13.85
N ILE A 820 4.78 -20.05 -13.10
CA ILE A 820 3.45 -19.71 -13.62
C ILE A 820 3.59 -18.44 -14.48
N SER A 821 4.04 -18.60 -15.72
CA SER A 821 4.07 -17.54 -16.71
C SER A 821 2.68 -17.35 -17.33
N ASP A 822 2.20 -16.12 -17.42
CA ASP A 822 0.96 -15.79 -18.17
C ASP A 822 1.05 -16.08 -19.68
N ASP A 823 2.22 -16.43 -20.19
CA ASP A 823 2.53 -16.67 -21.61
C ASP A 823 2.26 -18.14 -22.05
N MET A 824 1.19 -18.76 -21.52
CA MET A 824 0.67 -20.03 -22.05
C MET A 824 -0.26 -19.77 -23.25
N PRO A 825 0.01 -20.32 -24.45
CA PRO A 825 -0.82 -20.06 -25.62
C PRO A 825 -2.21 -20.70 -25.51
N GLU A 826 -3.23 -19.99 -26.01
CA GLU A 826 -4.66 -20.32 -25.83
C GLU A 826 -5.04 -21.72 -26.36
N GLU A 827 -4.34 -22.23 -27.39
CA GLU A 827 -4.57 -23.59 -27.94
C GLU A 827 -4.35 -24.72 -26.92
N VAL A 828 -3.58 -24.49 -25.84
CA VAL A 828 -3.39 -25.47 -24.76
C VAL A 828 -4.54 -25.44 -23.75
N ALA A 829 -5.26 -24.32 -23.63
CA ALA A 829 -6.38 -24.20 -22.70
C ALA A 829 -7.62 -24.94 -23.20
N GLU A 830 -7.94 -24.84 -24.51
CA GLU A 830 -9.08 -25.55 -25.09
C GLU A 830 -8.83 -27.07 -25.15
N GLY A 831 -7.61 -27.50 -25.49
CA GLY A 831 -7.24 -28.93 -25.51
C GLY A 831 -7.20 -29.63 -24.16
N VAL A 832 -7.15 -28.89 -23.04
CA VAL A 832 -7.15 -29.42 -21.67
C VAL A 832 -8.53 -29.35 -21.01
N ALA A 833 -9.47 -28.60 -21.56
CA ALA A 833 -10.86 -28.55 -21.08
C ALA A 833 -11.59 -29.91 -21.17
N GLU A 834 -11.20 -30.78 -22.11
CA GLU A 834 -11.67 -32.18 -22.18
C GLU A 834 -10.81 -33.17 -21.36
N GLY A 835 -9.68 -32.72 -20.81
CA GLY A 835 -8.67 -33.59 -20.17
C GLY A 835 -8.56 -33.43 -18.64
N VAL A 836 -8.89 -32.27 -18.08
CA VAL A 836 -8.91 -32.02 -16.62
C VAL A 836 -10.32 -31.63 -16.18
N THR A 837 -11.28 -32.51 -16.47
CA THR A 837 -12.41 -32.65 -15.56
C THR A 837 -11.86 -33.20 -14.25
N THR A 838 -11.74 -32.36 -13.21
CA THR A 838 -11.87 -32.85 -11.84
C THR A 838 -13.21 -33.58 -11.80
N SER A 839 -13.20 -34.90 -11.64
CA SER A 839 -14.42 -35.67 -11.73
C SER A 839 -15.32 -35.29 -10.56
N ALA A 840 -16.33 -34.45 -10.83
CA ALA A 840 -17.60 -34.55 -10.16
C ALA A 840 -18.14 -35.95 -10.44
N THR A 841 -17.68 -36.93 -9.65
CA THR A 841 -18.13 -38.32 -9.73
C THR A 841 -19.64 -38.30 -9.59
N ALA A 842 -20.34 -38.59 -10.69
CA ALA A 842 -21.79 -38.65 -10.71
C ALA A 842 -22.24 -39.52 -9.54
N ALA A 843 -23.01 -38.93 -8.62
CA ALA A 843 -23.28 -39.51 -7.31
C ALA A 843 -23.74 -40.97 -7.47
N PRO A 844 -23.10 -41.94 -6.79
CA PRO A 844 -23.24 -43.35 -7.14
C PRO A 844 -24.72 -43.77 -7.03
N THR A 845 -25.28 -44.23 -8.14
CA THR A 845 -26.71 -44.59 -8.25
C THR A 845 -27.11 -45.80 -7.39
N ALA A 846 -26.13 -46.44 -6.75
CA ALA A 846 -26.33 -47.32 -5.62
C ALA A 846 -25.41 -46.88 -4.47
N VAL A 847 -26.00 -46.38 -3.38
CA VAL A 847 -25.29 -46.09 -2.13
C VAL A 847 -24.89 -47.42 -1.48
N PRO A 848 -23.67 -47.56 -0.92
CA PRO A 848 -23.38 -48.64 0.01
C PRO A 848 -24.28 -48.46 1.24
N ASN A 849 -25.31 -49.29 1.42
CA ASN A 849 -26.07 -49.33 2.66
C ASN A 849 -25.31 -50.22 3.65
N THR A 850 -24.30 -49.66 4.33
CA THR A 850 -23.51 -50.42 5.31
C THR A 850 -24.29 -50.72 6.59
N GLY A 851 -25.47 -50.11 6.75
CA GLY A 851 -26.21 -50.03 8.01
C GLY A 851 -25.72 -48.89 8.90
N ASN A 852 -24.62 -48.20 8.55
CA ASN A 852 -24.05 -47.11 9.33
C ASN A 852 -24.14 -45.77 8.60
N ARG A 853 -25.19 -45.01 8.93
CA ARG A 853 -25.49 -43.72 8.29
C ARG A 853 -24.35 -42.69 8.35
N ILE A 854 -23.48 -42.74 9.35
CA ILE A 854 -22.35 -41.81 9.46
C ILE A 854 -21.30 -42.12 8.39
N ALA A 855 -20.93 -43.39 8.24
CA ALA A 855 -19.98 -43.84 7.22
C ALA A 855 -20.55 -43.67 5.79
N ASP A 856 -21.84 -43.96 5.60
CA ASP A 856 -22.54 -43.89 4.30
C ASP A 856 -22.56 -42.46 3.71
N LEU A 857 -22.43 -41.40 4.53
CA LEU A 857 -22.31 -40.01 4.05
C LEU A 857 -21.04 -39.75 3.24
N SER A 858 -19.96 -40.51 3.48
CA SER A 858 -18.71 -40.37 2.72
C SER A 858 -18.91 -40.67 1.22
N ALA A 859 -19.87 -41.54 0.87
CA ALA A 859 -20.24 -41.85 -0.51
C ALA A 859 -20.97 -40.68 -1.23
N PHE A 860 -21.45 -39.69 -0.47
CA PHE A 860 -22.00 -38.43 -0.98
C PHE A 860 -20.98 -37.28 -0.99
N GLY A 861 -19.73 -37.55 -0.59
CA GLY A 861 -18.67 -36.55 -0.48
C GLY A 861 -18.81 -35.60 0.71
N GLN A 862 -19.61 -35.96 1.72
CA GLN A 862 -19.67 -35.23 3.00
C GLN A 862 -18.87 -35.98 4.08
N SER A 863 -17.85 -35.33 4.64
CA SER A 863 -17.05 -35.86 5.74
C SER A 863 -17.64 -35.47 7.09
N ILE A 864 -17.88 -36.42 8.00
CA ILE A 864 -18.36 -36.12 9.36
C ILE A 864 -17.20 -35.89 10.33
N TRP A 865 -17.25 -34.78 11.05
CA TRP A 865 -16.38 -34.44 12.18
C TRP A 865 -17.21 -34.37 13.47
N LEU A 866 -16.57 -34.53 14.64
CA LEU A 866 -17.21 -34.43 15.95
C LEU A 866 -16.98 -33.04 16.60
N ASP A 867 -18.05 -32.39 17.06
CA ASP A 867 -18.02 -31.14 17.85
C ASP A 867 -17.91 -31.45 19.36
N ASN A 868 -16.87 -32.19 19.73
CA ASN A 868 -16.52 -32.57 21.10
C ASN A 868 -15.05 -33.02 21.17
N ILE A 869 -14.34 -32.71 22.24
CA ILE A 869 -13.07 -33.33 22.64
C ILE A 869 -12.94 -33.26 24.16
N ASN A 870 -12.48 -34.34 24.78
CA ASN A 870 -12.22 -34.45 26.22
C ASN A 870 -11.20 -35.57 26.46
N ARG A 871 -10.61 -35.62 27.66
CA ARG A 871 -9.55 -36.59 27.96
C ARG A 871 -10.06 -38.03 28.14
N ASP A 872 -11.27 -38.23 28.69
CA ASP A 872 -11.88 -39.56 28.81
C ASP A 872 -11.99 -40.27 27.45
N MET A 873 -12.54 -39.62 26.41
CA MET A 873 -12.73 -40.23 25.08
C MET A 873 -11.41 -40.51 24.33
N LEU A 874 -10.30 -39.88 24.76
CA LEU A 874 -8.95 -40.08 24.23
C LEU A 874 -8.23 -41.23 24.95
N GLU A 875 -8.32 -41.28 26.29
CA GLU A 875 -7.64 -42.29 27.12
C GLU A 875 -8.38 -43.64 27.14
N THR A 876 -9.71 -43.65 26.99
CA THR A 876 -10.52 -44.89 26.86
C THR A 876 -10.47 -45.52 25.47
N GLY A 877 -10.06 -44.76 24.45
CA GLY A 877 -10.05 -45.20 23.05
C GLY A 877 -11.39 -45.03 22.31
N GLU A 878 -12.41 -44.40 22.90
CA GLU A 878 -13.69 -44.08 22.25
C GLU A 878 -13.48 -43.38 20.90
N LEU A 879 -12.57 -42.42 20.80
CA LEU A 879 -12.26 -41.74 19.54
C LEU A 879 -11.79 -42.72 18.46
N THR A 880 -10.91 -43.67 18.81
CA THR A 880 -10.41 -44.69 17.90
C THR A 880 -11.52 -45.64 17.45
N GLN A 881 -12.47 -45.95 18.35
CA GLN A 881 -13.66 -46.75 18.02
C GLN A 881 -14.57 -46.01 17.02
N LEU A 882 -14.85 -44.72 17.23
CA LEU A 882 -15.64 -43.90 16.30
C LEU A 882 -14.97 -43.77 14.92
N ILE A 883 -13.64 -43.66 14.86
CA ILE A 883 -12.89 -43.66 13.60
C ILE A 883 -13.01 -45.02 12.88
N ALA A 884 -13.00 -46.13 13.61
CA ALA A 884 -13.02 -47.48 13.04
C ALA A 884 -14.42 -47.99 12.65
N GLU A 885 -15.44 -47.69 13.46
CA GLU A 885 -16.82 -48.17 13.24
C GLU A 885 -17.63 -47.24 12.34
N ASP A 886 -17.45 -45.91 12.49
CA ASP A 886 -18.29 -44.89 11.85
C ASP A 886 -17.57 -44.12 10.74
N ASP A 887 -16.31 -44.47 10.43
CA ASP A 887 -15.43 -43.78 9.48
C ASP A 887 -15.30 -42.26 9.78
N LEU A 888 -15.29 -41.90 11.08
CA LEU A 888 -15.15 -40.50 11.53
C LEU A 888 -13.93 -39.84 10.87
N ARG A 889 -14.16 -38.66 10.26
CA ARG A 889 -13.17 -37.98 9.39
C ARG A 889 -12.46 -36.79 10.02
N GLY A 890 -12.80 -36.42 11.26
CA GLY A 890 -12.10 -35.36 12.00
C GLY A 890 -12.78 -34.99 13.31
N ILE A 891 -12.23 -33.99 14.00
CA ILE A 891 -12.70 -33.53 15.31
C ILE A 891 -12.35 -32.06 15.53
N THR A 892 -13.10 -31.37 16.38
CA THR A 892 -12.82 -29.98 16.75
C THR A 892 -13.06 -29.69 18.23
N SER A 893 -12.25 -28.79 18.78
CA SER A 893 -12.56 -28.07 20.01
C SER A 893 -13.34 -26.77 19.74
N ASN A 894 -13.85 -26.20 20.83
CA ASN A 894 -14.18 -24.79 21.00
C ASN A 894 -14.12 -24.46 22.51
N PRO A 895 -14.09 -23.18 22.94
CA PRO A 895 -13.88 -22.86 24.36
C PRO A 895 -14.92 -23.48 25.30
N ALA A 896 -16.18 -23.59 24.87
CA ALA A 896 -17.28 -24.17 25.67
C ALA A 896 -17.28 -25.72 25.72
N ILE A 897 -16.45 -26.38 24.91
CA ILE A 897 -16.13 -27.81 25.03
C ILE A 897 -15.05 -27.98 26.09
N PHE A 898 -13.93 -27.27 25.96
CA PHE A 898 -12.84 -27.35 26.95
C PHE A 898 -13.25 -26.84 28.33
N GLU A 899 -14.12 -25.82 28.43
CA GLU A 899 -14.71 -25.33 29.68
C GLU A 899 -15.37 -26.47 30.47
N LYS A 900 -16.13 -27.33 29.79
CA LYS A 900 -16.80 -28.50 30.38
C LYS A 900 -15.83 -29.64 30.67
N ALA A 901 -14.87 -29.89 29.77
CA ALA A 901 -13.86 -30.92 29.95
C ALA A 901 -12.95 -30.62 31.16
N LEU A 902 -12.53 -29.37 31.33
CA LEU A 902 -11.70 -28.91 32.45
C LEU A 902 -12.50 -28.64 33.72
N ALA A 903 -13.80 -28.36 33.65
CA ALA A 903 -14.68 -28.36 34.82
C ALA A 903 -14.69 -29.74 35.51
N SER A 904 -14.63 -30.84 34.72
CA SER A 904 -14.50 -32.19 35.26
C SER A 904 -13.26 -32.35 36.15
N ASN A 905 -13.33 -33.24 37.14
CA ASN A 905 -12.19 -33.61 37.98
C ASN A 905 -11.48 -34.86 37.42
N HIS A 906 -11.33 -34.93 36.08
CA HIS A 906 -10.64 -36.03 35.42
C HIS A 906 -9.17 -36.10 35.91
N PRO A 907 -8.70 -37.25 36.44
CA PRO A 907 -7.36 -37.36 37.03
C PRO A 907 -6.25 -36.91 36.10
N GLY A 908 -6.32 -37.27 34.82
CA GLY A 908 -5.32 -36.90 33.82
C GLY A 908 -5.24 -35.40 33.50
N TYR A 909 -6.28 -34.59 33.77
CA TYR A 909 -6.19 -33.12 33.68
C TYR A 909 -5.51 -32.55 34.93
N LEU A 910 -5.91 -33.01 36.12
CA LEU A 910 -5.33 -32.59 37.40
C LEU A 910 -3.84 -32.94 37.50
N GLU A 911 -3.43 -34.14 37.09
CA GLU A 911 -2.03 -34.55 37.09
C GLU A 911 -1.17 -33.69 36.13
N GLN A 912 -1.70 -33.33 34.95
CA GLN A 912 -0.98 -32.41 34.06
C GLN A 912 -0.91 -31.00 34.64
N LEU A 913 -1.98 -30.50 35.27
CA LEU A 913 -1.98 -29.21 35.99
C LEU A 913 -0.90 -29.19 37.10
N LYS A 914 -0.83 -30.21 37.96
CA LYS A 914 0.26 -30.38 38.95
C LYS A 914 1.64 -30.31 38.34
N SER A 915 1.83 -30.85 37.14
CA SER A 915 3.10 -30.83 36.42
C SER A 915 3.46 -29.47 35.81
N LEU A 916 2.50 -28.55 35.71
CA LEU A 916 2.64 -27.19 35.16
C LEU A 916 2.72 -26.13 36.27
N VAL A 917 2.06 -26.33 37.42
CA VAL A 917 2.20 -25.50 38.62
C VAL A 917 3.69 -25.40 39.00
N GLY A 918 4.20 -24.17 39.11
CA GLY A 918 5.62 -23.90 39.36
C GLY A 918 6.51 -23.79 38.11
N LYS A 919 5.99 -24.07 36.91
CA LYS A 919 6.63 -23.75 35.61
C LYS A 919 5.91 -22.63 34.87
N VAL A 920 4.58 -22.61 34.97
CA VAL A 920 3.68 -21.67 34.30
C VAL A 920 2.86 -20.96 35.37
N SER A 921 2.72 -19.64 35.27
CA SER A 921 1.92 -18.80 36.17
C SER A 921 0.68 -18.18 35.51
N ASP A 922 0.60 -18.15 34.19
CA ASP A 922 -0.59 -17.72 33.45
C ASP A 922 -1.57 -18.91 33.23
N PRO A 923 -2.84 -18.81 33.69
CA PRO A 923 -3.87 -19.78 33.37
C PRO A 923 -4.09 -19.99 31.87
N ASN A 924 -3.82 -18.99 31.02
CA ASN A 924 -3.97 -19.09 29.57
C ASN A 924 -2.83 -19.92 28.92
N GLU A 925 -1.57 -19.69 29.27
CA GLU A 925 -0.47 -20.61 28.93
C GLU A 925 -0.73 -22.05 29.44
N ALA A 926 -1.22 -22.19 30.68
CA ALA A 926 -1.54 -23.49 31.26
C ALA A 926 -2.67 -24.20 30.50
N PHE A 927 -3.74 -23.48 30.12
CA PHE A 927 -4.80 -24.02 29.26
C PHE A 927 -4.25 -24.56 27.94
N PHE A 928 -3.46 -23.77 27.21
CA PHE A 928 -2.95 -24.22 25.91
C PHE A 928 -2.01 -25.43 26.03
N ALA A 929 -1.25 -25.54 27.11
CA ALA A 929 -0.46 -26.75 27.41
C ALA A 929 -1.33 -28.00 27.67
N LEU A 930 -2.52 -27.86 28.26
CA LEU A 930 -3.49 -28.95 28.38
C LEU A 930 -4.09 -29.32 27.01
N ALA A 931 -4.55 -28.32 26.26
CA ALA A 931 -5.21 -28.49 24.97
C ALA A 931 -4.28 -29.10 23.90
N VAL A 932 -3.03 -28.66 23.82
CA VAL A 932 -2.01 -29.20 22.91
C VAL A 932 -1.84 -30.71 23.09
N LYS A 933 -1.82 -31.23 24.32
CA LYS A 933 -1.72 -32.68 24.59
C LYS A 933 -2.94 -33.46 24.06
N ASP A 934 -4.15 -32.94 24.28
CA ASP A 934 -5.38 -33.60 23.81
C ASP A 934 -5.44 -33.61 22.27
N ILE A 935 -5.12 -32.47 21.65
CA ILE A 935 -5.12 -32.30 20.19
C ILE A 935 -4.01 -33.16 19.54
N GLN A 936 -2.83 -33.28 20.14
CA GLN A 936 -1.78 -34.21 19.69
C GLN A 936 -2.24 -35.68 19.76
N THR A 937 -2.91 -36.07 20.85
CA THR A 937 -3.45 -37.43 21.02
C THR A 937 -4.50 -37.74 19.96
N ALA A 938 -5.39 -36.78 19.67
CA ALA A 938 -6.34 -36.88 18.58
C ALA A 938 -5.65 -36.92 17.20
N CYS A 939 -4.62 -36.09 16.95
CA CYS A 939 -3.86 -36.09 15.69
C CYS A 939 -3.25 -37.47 15.42
N HIS A 940 -2.71 -38.12 16.45
CA HIS A 940 -2.19 -39.48 16.36
C HIS A 940 -3.29 -40.50 16.02
N ALA A 941 -4.46 -40.44 16.66
CA ALA A 941 -5.59 -41.32 16.38
C ALA A 941 -6.11 -41.17 14.92
N PHE A 942 -6.20 -39.94 14.42
CA PHE A 942 -6.66 -39.66 13.05
C PHE A 942 -5.60 -39.89 11.95
N LYS A 943 -4.33 -40.12 12.30
CA LYS A 943 -3.21 -40.21 11.34
C LYS A 943 -3.48 -41.16 10.17
N ALA A 944 -4.02 -42.35 10.45
CA ALA A 944 -4.33 -43.33 9.40
C ALA A 944 -5.43 -42.86 8.42
N THR A 945 -6.40 -42.06 8.90
CA THR A 945 -7.42 -41.43 8.03
C THR A 945 -6.86 -40.26 7.23
N TYR A 946 -5.93 -39.48 7.79
CA TYR A 946 -5.20 -38.44 7.06
C TYR A 946 -4.37 -39.04 5.92
N GLU A 947 -3.55 -40.06 6.21
CA GLU A 947 -2.74 -40.75 5.19
C GLU A 947 -3.60 -41.41 4.11
N ARG A 948 -4.67 -42.13 4.50
CA ARG A 948 -5.65 -42.77 3.59
C ARG A 948 -6.35 -41.78 2.64
N THR A 949 -6.53 -40.53 3.05
CA THR A 949 -7.34 -39.54 2.30
C THR A 949 -6.48 -38.48 1.59
N GLY A 950 -5.17 -38.68 1.48
CA GLY A 950 -4.25 -37.70 0.90
C GLY A 950 -4.27 -36.37 1.67
N GLY A 951 -4.49 -36.44 2.98
CA GLY A 951 -4.64 -35.30 3.88
C GLY A 951 -5.93 -34.49 3.72
N ASN A 952 -6.92 -34.93 2.94
CA ASN A 952 -8.19 -34.21 2.88
C ASN A 952 -8.96 -34.28 4.21
N ASP A 953 -8.96 -35.44 4.86
CA ASP A 953 -9.60 -35.69 6.16
C ASP A 953 -8.55 -36.09 7.22
N GLY A 954 -9.00 -36.60 8.37
CA GLY A 954 -8.14 -36.93 9.52
C GLY A 954 -7.67 -35.71 10.29
N MET A 955 -8.40 -34.59 10.17
CA MET A 955 -8.02 -33.29 10.71
C MET A 955 -8.51 -33.06 12.13
N VAL A 956 -7.70 -32.37 12.90
CA VAL A 956 -7.95 -32.04 14.31
C VAL A 956 -7.81 -30.54 14.50
N SER A 957 -8.90 -29.87 14.88
CA SER A 957 -8.98 -28.41 14.95
C SER A 957 -8.84 -27.86 16.37
N LEU A 958 -7.86 -26.96 16.60
CA LEU A 958 -7.65 -26.19 17.84
C LEU A 958 -7.73 -24.68 17.60
N GLU A 959 -8.50 -23.95 18.39
CA GLU A 959 -8.65 -22.49 18.30
C GLU A 959 -7.46 -21.68 18.83
N VAL A 960 -7.27 -20.49 18.23
CA VAL A 960 -6.59 -19.37 18.90
C VAL A 960 -7.50 -18.77 19.99
N SER A 961 -6.93 -17.93 20.87
CA SER A 961 -7.66 -17.16 21.86
C SER A 961 -8.75 -16.30 21.19
N PRO A 962 -10.03 -16.41 21.59
CA PRO A 962 -11.11 -15.58 21.06
C PRO A 962 -10.87 -14.07 21.19
N ASN A 963 -10.10 -13.66 22.21
CA ASN A 963 -9.72 -12.28 22.47
C ASN A 963 -8.91 -11.64 21.33
N PHE A 964 -8.35 -12.45 20.41
CA PHE A 964 -7.61 -11.99 19.23
C PHE A 964 -8.47 -11.94 17.96
N ALA A 965 -9.78 -12.19 18.04
CA ALA A 965 -10.66 -12.27 16.87
C ALA A 965 -10.78 -10.99 16.02
N TYR A 966 -10.29 -9.84 16.50
CA TYR A 966 -10.16 -8.60 15.73
C TYR A 966 -8.71 -8.09 15.61
N ASP A 967 -7.73 -8.91 15.99
CA ASP A 967 -6.30 -8.63 16.05
C ASP A 967 -5.56 -9.65 15.18
N ALA A 968 -5.24 -9.24 13.94
CA ALA A 968 -4.67 -10.14 12.95
C ALA A 968 -3.28 -10.64 13.36
N ASP A 969 -2.45 -9.77 13.95
CA ASP A 969 -1.05 -10.06 14.24
C ASP A 969 -0.92 -11.01 15.43
N LYS A 970 -1.70 -10.83 16.52
CA LYS A 970 -1.76 -11.80 17.62
C LYS A 970 -2.39 -13.13 17.19
N THR A 971 -3.36 -13.08 16.27
CA THR A 971 -3.91 -14.31 15.66
C THR A 971 -2.84 -15.07 14.87
N ILE A 972 -1.99 -14.37 14.09
CA ILE A 972 -0.88 -14.97 13.35
C ILE A 972 0.18 -15.53 14.31
N GLU A 973 0.62 -14.73 15.30
CA GLU A 973 1.61 -15.14 16.29
C GLU A 973 1.16 -16.41 17.04
N GLN A 974 -0.04 -16.40 17.61
CA GLN A 974 -0.53 -17.54 18.37
C GLN A 974 -0.77 -18.77 17.47
N ALA A 975 -1.26 -18.61 16.24
CA ALA A 975 -1.41 -19.72 15.32
C ALA A 975 -0.07 -20.40 14.98
N LEU A 976 1.01 -19.62 14.83
CA LEU A 976 2.35 -20.15 14.59
C LEU A 976 2.93 -20.86 15.83
N ILE A 977 2.71 -20.30 17.02
CA ILE A 977 3.09 -20.94 18.29
C ILE A 977 2.38 -22.29 18.46
N LEU A 978 1.05 -22.32 18.30
CA LEU A 978 0.24 -23.52 18.44
C LEU A 978 0.60 -24.57 17.39
N GLN A 979 0.78 -24.20 16.12
CA GLN A 979 1.14 -25.15 15.06
C GLN A 979 2.49 -25.85 15.36
N HIS A 980 3.48 -25.12 15.90
CA HIS A 980 4.74 -25.70 16.33
C HIS A 980 4.60 -26.58 17.57
N GLN A 981 3.85 -26.13 18.58
CA GLN A 981 3.62 -26.92 19.79
C GLN A 981 2.89 -28.24 19.48
N LEU A 982 1.95 -28.23 18.53
CA LEU A 982 1.24 -29.41 18.06
C LEU A 982 2.15 -30.33 17.22
N ASN A 983 2.97 -29.78 16.32
CA ASN A 983 3.92 -30.50 15.47
C ASN A 983 3.30 -31.69 14.70
N ALA A 984 2.07 -31.53 14.20
CA ALA A 984 1.35 -32.57 13.45
C ALA A 984 0.86 -32.04 12.09
N PRO A 985 1.03 -32.81 10.99
CA PRO A 985 0.62 -32.37 9.64
C PRO A 985 -0.91 -32.38 9.44
N ASN A 986 -1.65 -33.00 10.36
CA ASN A 986 -3.10 -33.05 10.44
C ASN A 986 -3.70 -32.24 11.59
N ALA A 987 -2.88 -31.44 12.28
CA ALA A 987 -3.38 -30.32 13.06
C ALA A 987 -3.90 -29.22 12.14
N MET A 988 -4.89 -28.47 12.62
CA MET A 988 -5.52 -27.36 11.92
C MET A 988 -5.85 -26.26 12.93
N ILE A 989 -5.43 -25.02 12.67
CA ILE A 989 -5.68 -23.90 13.59
C ILE A 989 -7.03 -23.27 13.27
N LYS A 990 -7.89 -23.04 14.27
CA LYS A 990 -9.16 -22.33 14.08
C LYS A 990 -8.93 -20.83 14.17
N VAL A 991 -9.22 -20.13 13.08
CA VAL A 991 -9.02 -18.68 12.93
C VAL A 991 -10.38 -18.00 12.73
N PRO A 992 -10.74 -16.96 13.50
CA PRO A 992 -11.98 -16.21 13.31
C PRO A 992 -12.05 -15.57 11.91
N GLY A 993 -13.11 -15.85 11.16
CA GLY A 993 -13.40 -15.25 9.86
C GLY A 993 -14.07 -13.89 9.98
N THR A 994 -13.52 -13.00 10.80
CA THR A 994 -13.91 -11.59 10.91
C THR A 994 -13.20 -10.77 9.83
N GLN A 995 -13.56 -9.49 9.65
CA GLN A 995 -12.86 -8.62 8.67
C GLN A 995 -11.33 -8.53 8.92
N PRO A 996 -10.82 -8.36 10.16
CA PRO A 996 -9.37 -8.42 10.40
C PRO A 996 -8.80 -9.83 10.22
N GLY A 997 -9.56 -10.87 10.58
CA GLY A 997 -9.18 -12.27 10.45
C GLY A 997 -8.85 -12.70 9.01
N LEU A 998 -9.41 -12.03 7.99
CA LEU A 998 -9.05 -12.23 6.58
C LEU A 998 -7.52 -12.11 6.33
N VAL A 999 -6.86 -11.15 6.99
CA VAL A 999 -5.41 -10.93 6.87
C VAL A 999 -4.64 -12.12 7.45
N ALA A 1000 -5.06 -12.60 8.63
CA ALA A 1000 -4.46 -13.77 9.26
C ALA A 1000 -4.68 -15.05 8.42
N ILE A 1001 -5.87 -15.24 7.85
CA ILE A 1001 -6.18 -16.39 6.98
C ILE A 1001 -5.27 -16.40 5.76
N GLU A 1002 -5.12 -15.26 5.08
CA GLU A 1002 -4.25 -15.13 3.90
C GLU A 1002 -2.78 -15.39 4.24
N GLN A 1003 -2.27 -14.79 5.33
CA GLN A 1003 -0.87 -14.90 5.73
C GLN A 1003 -0.52 -16.30 6.25
N LEU A 1004 -1.36 -16.92 7.07
CA LEU A 1004 -1.14 -18.28 7.58
C LEU A 1004 -1.25 -19.32 6.46
N THR A 1005 -2.11 -19.08 5.45
CA THR A 1005 -2.17 -19.91 4.23
C THR A 1005 -0.88 -19.77 3.42
N TYR A 1006 -0.37 -18.55 3.24
CA TYR A 1006 0.91 -18.30 2.57
C TYR A 1006 2.09 -18.99 3.29
N LEU A 1007 2.11 -18.93 4.63
CA LEU A 1007 3.11 -19.63 5.45
C LEU A 1007 2.97 -21.17 5.39
N GLY A 1008 1.79 -21.67 5.05
CA GLY A 1008 1.53 -23.08 4.73
C GLY A 1008 0.83 -23.87 5.83
N LEU A 1009 0.07 -23.20 6.70
CA LEU A 1009 -0.70 -23.83 7.77
C LEU A 1009 -2.05 -24.34 7.27
N ASN A 1010 -2.56 -25.37 7.94
CA ASN A 1010 -3.95 -25.79 7.79
C ASN A 1010 -4.86 -24.89 8.64
N ILE A 1011 -5.96 -24.39 8.06
CA ILE A 1011 -6.83 -23.38 8.72
C ILE A 1011 -8.30 -23.80 8.71
N ASN A 1012 -8.92 -23.83 9.88
CA ASN A 1012 -10.37 -23.93 10.07
C ASN A 1012 -10.95 -22.54 10.32
N VAL A 1013 -11.48 -21.89 9.30
CA VAL A 1013 -12.04 -20.54 9.47
C VAL A 1013 -13.38 -20.64 10.20
N THR A 1014 -13.52 -19.98 11.35
CA THR A 1014 -14.70 -20.09 12.23
C THR A 1014 -15.51 -18.79 12.30
N LEU A 1015 -16.72 -18.85 12.86
CA LEU A 1015 -17.66 -17.73 13.02
C LEU A 1015 -18.18 -17.12 11.71
N LEU A 1016 -18.32 -17.94 10.65
CA LEU A 1016 -18.92 -17.51 9.39
C LEU A 1016 -20.44 -17.60 9.45
N PHE A 1017 -21.14 -16.53 9.07
CA PHE A 1017 -22.61 -16.44 9.09
C PHE A 1017 -23.22 -15.98 7.76
N SER A 1018 -22.57 -15.10 7.01
CA SER A 1018 -23.05 -14.61 5.71
C SER A 1018 -22.32 -15.25 4.54
N VAL A 1019 -23.02 -15.36 3.39
CA VAL A 1019 -22.40 -15.77 2.11
C VAL A 1019 -21.28 -14.80 1.71
N SER A 1020 -21.48 -13.50 1.92
CA SER A 1020 -20.50 -12.46 1.61
C SER A 1020 -19.18 -12.64 2.35
N ARG A 1021 -19.21 -12.88 3.67
CA ARG A 1021 -18.00 -13.15 4.47
C ARG A 1021 -17.32 -14.45 4.03
N TYR A 1022 -18.11 -15.48 3.69
CA TYR A 1022 -17.55 -16.73 3.16
C TYR A 1022 -16.78 -16.52 1.84
N VAL A 1023 -17.30 -15.71 0.91
CA VAL A 1023 -16.59 -15.38 -0.34
C VAL A 1023 -15.27 -14.64 -0.06
N GLU A 1024 -15.28 -13.62 0.81
CA GLU A 1024 -14.06 -12.89 1.22
C GLU A 1024 -13.00 -13.82 1.82
N VAL A 1025 -13.43 -14.81 2.62
CA VAL A 1025 -12.57 -15.82 3.26
C VAL A 1025 -11.97 -16.79 2.25
N PHE A 1026 -12.76 -17.25 1.27
CA PHE A 1026 -12.25 -18.11 0.20
C PHE A 1026 -11.26 -17.36 -0.70
N GLU A 1027 -11.51 -16.07 -0.98
CA GLU A 1027 -10.58 -15.22 -1.71
C GLU A 1027 -9.28 -14.96 -0.91
N ALA A 1028 -9.35 -14.78 0.41
CA ALA A 1028 -8.16 -14.68 1.27
C ALA A 1028 -7.31 -15.97 1.25
N TYR A 1029 -7.96 -17.14 1.32
CA TYR A 1029 -7.31 -18.44 1.14
C TYR A 1029 -6.67 -18.56 -0.25
N MET A 1030 -7.39 -18.20 -1.30
CA MET A 1030 -6.93 -18.24 -2.69
C MET A 1030 -5.71 -17.33 -2.93
N ARG A 1031 -5.70 -16.09 -2.38
CA ARG A 1031 -4.55 -15.17 -2.45
C ARG A 1031 -3.34 -15.70 -1.68
N GLY A 1032 -3.56 -16.32 -0.51
CA GLY A 1032 -2.49 -16.96 0.27
C GLY A 1032 -1.82 -18.12 -0.49
N LEU A 1033 -2.63 -18.98 -1.11
CA LEU A 1033 -2.14 -20.05 -2.00
C LEU A 1033 -1.40 -19.49 -3.22
N GLN A 1034 -1.94 -18.44 -3.86
CA GLN A 1034 -1.32 -17.82 -5.03
C GLN A 1034 0.06 -17.24 -4.70
N LYS A 1035 0.17 -16.39 -3.68
CA LYS A 1035 1.45 -15.84 -3.20
C LYS A 1035 2.48 -16.93 -2.89
N ARG A 1036 2.02 -18.08 -2.40
CA ARG A 1036 2.89 -19.23 -2.08
C ARG A 1036 3.37 -19.96 -3.33
N ALA A 1037 2.47 -20.20 -4.29
CA ALA A 1037 2.80 -20.83 -5.57
C ALA A 1037 3.74 -19.95 -6.43
N GLU A 1038 3.54 -18.62 -6.42
CA GLU A 1038 4.41 -17.64 -7.08
C GLU A 1038 5.84 -17.63 -6.51
N MET A 1039 5.98 -17.91 -5.20
CA MET A 1039 7.29 -18.10 -4.55
C MET A 1039 7.89 -19.51 -4.75
N GLY A 1040 7.24 -20.37 -5.55
CA GLY A 1040 7.68 -21.75 -5.81
C GLY A 1040 7.56 -22.69 -4.60
N LEU A 1041 6.72 -22.36 -3.62
CA LEU A 1041 6.52 -23.16 -2.41
C LEU A 1041 5.33 -24.13 -2.55
N PRO A 1042 5.39 -25.34 -1.96
CA PRO A 1042 4.37 -26.38 -2.14
C PRO A 1042 3.02 -26.00 -1.54
N VAL A 1043 1.95 -26.11 -2.35
CA VAL A 1043 0.54 -25.83 -1.99
C VAL A 1043 -0.33 -27.09 -1.87
N ASP A 1044 0.18 -28.23 -2.34
CA ASP A 1044 -0.45 -29.55 -2.38
C ASP A 1044 -0.76 -30.15 -0.99
N ASN A 1045 -0.04 -29.71 0.04
CA ASN A 1045 -0.17 -30.16 1.43
C ASN A 1045 -1.08 -29.25 2.29
N ILE A 1046 -1.51 -28.09 1.78
CA ILE A 1046 -2.33 -27.13 2.54
C ILE A 1046 -3.80 -27.50 2.48
N ARG A 1047 -4.50 -27.44 3.61
CA ARG A 1047 -5.94 -27.72 3.71
C ARG A 1047 -6.64 -26.62 4.48
N SER A 1048 -7.83 -26.23 4.04
CA SER A 1048 -8.69 -25.34 4.81
C SER A 1048 -10.13 -25.79 4.78
N VAL A 1049 -10.87 -25.44 5.83
CA VAL A 1049 -12.32 -25.59 5.92
C VAL A 1049 -12.94 -24.27 6.38
N ALA A 1050 -14.14 -23.96 5.88
CA ALA A 1050 -14.90 -22.77 6.21
C ALA A 1050 -16.11 -23.14 7.07
N SER A 1051 -15.98 -23.01 8.41
CA SER A 1051 -17.02 -23.33 9.39
C SER A 1051 -18.15 -22.31 9.38
N PHE A 1052 -19.19 -22.64 8.61
CA PHE A 1052 -20.41 -21.87 8.36
C PHE A 1052 -21.50 -22.26 9.35
N PHE A 1053 -21.94 -21.31 10.18
CA PHE A 1053 -22.80 -21.57 11.34
C PHE A 1053 -24.28 -21.57 10.96
N VAL A 1054 -24.94 -22.72 11.09
CA VAL A 1054 -26.32 -22.91 10.63
C VAL A 1054 -27.34 -22.51 11.71
N SER A 1055 -27.47 -23.27 12.81
CA SER A 1055 -28.63 -23.15 13.70
C SER A 1055 -28.84 -21.80 14.39
N ARG A 1056 -27.78 -20.98 14.51
CA ARG A 1056 -27.85 -19.62 15.09
C ARG A 1056 -28.64 -18.65 14.20
N ILE A 1057 -28.68 -18.86 12.89
CA ILE A 1057 -29.34 -17.99 11.92
C ILE A 1057 -30.86 -18.15 12.00
N ASP A 1058 -31.36 -19.40 11.94
CA ASP A 1058 -32.79 -19.67 12.17
C ASP A 1058 -33.19 -19.25 13.59
N ALA A 1059 -32.38 -19.53 14.62
CA ALA A 1059 -32.66 -19.10 15.99
C ALA A 1059 -32.78 -17.56 16.17
N ALA A 1060 -32.23 -16.76 15.25
CA ALA A 1060 -32.43 -15.32 15.20
C ALA A 1060 -33.65 -14.94 14.33
N ALA A 1061 -33.73 -15.45 13.10
CA ALA A 1061 -34.79 -15.14 12.13
C ALA A 1061 -36.18 -15.61 12.62
N ASP A 1062 -36.27 -16.77 13.25
CA ASP A 1062 -37.50 -17.35 13.80
C ASP A 1062 -38.17 -16.41 14.82
N THR A 1063 -37.39 -15.60 15.55
CA THR A 1063 -37.94 -14.62 16.50
C THR A 1063 -38.73 -13.49 15.84
N VAL A 1064 -38.54 -13.27 14.54
CA VAL A 1064 -39.33 -12.36 13.70
C VAL A 1064 -40.43 -13.15 12.99
N LEU A 1065 -40.06 -14.27 12.36
CA LEU A 1065 -40.95 -15.09 11.53
C LEU A 1065 -42.13 -15.71 12.30
N GLU A 1066 -41.98 -16.04 13.58
CA GLU A 1066 -43.09 -16.46 14.47
C GLU A 1066 -44.25 -15.43 14.48
N LYS A 1067 -43.95 -14.15 14.23
CA LYS A 1067 -44.91 -13.04 14.24
C LYS A 1067 -45.37 -12.62 12.85
N THR A 1068 -44.54 -12.82 11.82
CA THR A 1068 -44.80 -12.33 10.45
C THR A 1068 -45.18 -13.43 9.47
N ASN A 1069 -44.46 -14.56 9.45
CA ASN A 1069 -44.62 -15.61 8.43
C ASN A 1069 -44.14 -16.99 8.95
N PRO A 1070 -44.90 -17.68 9.83
CA PRO A 1070 -44.40 -18.84 10.56
C PRO A 1070 -44.07 -20.07 9.71
N GLU A 1071 -44.63 -20.21 8.52
CA GLU A 1071 -44.45 -21.38 7.65
C GLU A 1071 -43.10 -21.42 6.92
N ILE A 1072 -42.27 -20.39 7.07
CA ILE A 1072 -40.86 -20.36 6.60
C ILE A 1072 -39.82 -20.39 7.74
N MET A 1073 -40.26 -20.52 8.99
CA MET A 1073 -39.37 -20.77 10.13
C MET A 1073 -38.52 -22.04 9.93
N GLY A 1074 -37.28 -22.03 10.42
CA GLY A 1074 -36.35 -23.16 10.27
C GLY A 1074 -35.89 -23.47 8.84
N LYS A 1075 -36.02 -22.51 7.90
CA LYS A 1075 -35.58 -22.63 6.49
C LYS A 1075 -34.52 -21.61 6.09
N VAL A 1076 -34.31 -20.55 6.88
CA VAL A 1076 -33.46 -19.41 6.52
C VAL A 1076 -31.99 -19.82 6.56
N ALA A 1077 -31.56 -20.55 7.59
CA ALA A 1077 -30.19 -21.04 7.69
C ALA A 1077 -29.86 -22.07 6.59
N ILE A 1078 -30.82 -22.92 6.24
CA ILE A 1078 -30.68 -23.91 5.16
C ILE A 1078 -30.54 -23.20 3.81
N ALA A 1079 -31.38 -22.18 3.53
CA ALA A 1079 -31.29 -21.41 2.31
C ALA A 1079 -29.94 -20.67 2.20
N ASN A 1080 -29.51 -20.02 3.28
CA ASN A 1080 -28.22 -19.32 3.37
C ASN A 1080 -27.02 -20.26 3.16
N ALA A 1081 -27.04 -21.47 3.75
CA ALA A 1081 -26.01 -22.49 3.54
C ALA A 1081 -26.01 -23.04 2.10
N LYS A 1082 -27.18 -23.24 1.46
CA LYS A 1082 -27.27 -23.66 0.06
C LYS A 1082 -26.74 -22.60 -0.91
N VAL A 1083 -26.98 -21.32 -0.64
CA VAL A 1083 -26.39 -20.23 -1.44
C VAL A 1083 -24.88 -20.12 -1.20
N ALA A 1084 -24.39 -20.30 0.03
CA ALA A 1084 -22.95 -20.39 0.31
C ALA A 1084 -22.28 -21.53 -0.48
N TYR A 1085 -22.90 -22.71 -0.55
CA TYR A 1085 -22.40 -23.81 -1.37
C TYR A 1085 -22.41 -23.53 -2.87
N ASN A 1086 -23.43 -22.86 -3.38
CA ASN A 1086 -23.46 -22.50 -4.79
C ASN A 1086 -22.44 -21.41 -5.17
N GLU A 1087 -22.07 -20.55 -4.22
CA GLU A 1087 -20.90 -19.66 -4.39
C GLU A 1087 -19.57 -20.41 -4.28
N TYR A 1088 -19.45 -21.45 -3.43
CA TYR A 1088 -18.30 -22.38 -3.44
C TYR A 1088 -18.11 -23.03 -4.82
N GLU A 1089 -19.18 -23.60 -5.41
CA GLU A 1089 -19.16 -24.17 -6.76
C GLU A 1089 -18.65 -23.16 -7.80
N ARG A 1090 -19.15 -21.91 -7.76
CA ARG A 1090 -18.71 -20.83 -8.66
C ARG A 1090 -17.24 -20.47 -8.45
N LEU A 1091 -16.77 -20.43 -7.20
CA LEU A 1091 -15.40 -20.06 -6.85
C LEU A 1091 -14.39 -21.12 -7.31
N ILE A 1092 -14.68 -22.42 -7.13
CA ILE A 1092 -13.80 -23.50 -7.63
C ILE A 1092 -13.82 -23.63 -9.15
N GLN A 1093 -14.89 -23.16 -9.82
CA GLN A 1093 -14.95 -23.07 -11.29
C GLN A 1093 -14.22 -21.84 -11.86
N SER A 1094 -13.74 -20.91 -11.02
CA SER A 1094 -13.05 -19.70 -11.48
C SER A 1094 -11.70 -20.00 -12.13
N LYS A 1095 -11.31 -19.23 -13.16
CA LYS A 1095 -10.00 -19.36 -13.82
C LYS A 1095 -8.81 -19.21 -12.86
N ALA A 1096 -8.97 -18.39 -11.81
CA ALA A 1096 -7.96 -18.24 -10.75
C ALA A 1096 -7.80 -19.52 -9.93
N TRP A 1097 -8.91 -20.13 -9.48
CA TRP A 1097 -8.86 -21.39 -8.77
C TRP A 1097 -8.28 -22.53 -9.64
N GLN A 1098 -8.70 -22.63 -10.90
CA GLN A 1098 -8.22 -23.67 -11.81
C GLN A 1098 -6.71 -23.60 -12.05
N ARG A 1099 -6.10 -22.41 -12.11
CA ARG A 1099 -4.63 -22.24 -12.14
C ARG A 1099 -3.94 -22.84 -10.89
N LEU A 1100 -4.54 -22.68 -9.70
CA LEU A 1100 -4.00 -23.23 -8.45
C LEU A 1100 -4.23 -24.75 -8.32
N ALA A 1101 -5.36 -25.25 -8.81
CA ALA A 1101 -5.67 -26.67 -8.84
C ALA A 1101 -4.67 -27.45 -9.73
N LEU A 1102 -4.24 -26.87 -10.86
CA LEU A 1102 -3.21 -27.44 -11.74
C LEU A 1102 -1.84 -27.61 -11.06
N VAL A 1103 -1.50 -26.77 -10.07
CA VAL A 1103 -0.29 -26.92 -9.23
C VAL A 1103 -0.56 -27.66 -7.90
N GLY A 1104 -1.69 -28.36 -7.82
CA GLY A 1104 -1.99 -29.34 -6.77
C GLY A 1104 -2.81 -28.84 -5.57
N ALA A 1105 -3.14 -27.55 -5.50
CA ALA A 1105 -3.88 -26.96 -4.39
C ALA A 1105 -5.25 -27.62 -4.17
N LYS A 1106 -5.72 -27.67 -2.91
CA LYS A 1106 -7.02 -28.25 -2.55
C LYS A 1106 -8.04 -27.17 -2.17
N PRO A 1107 -9.32 -27.31 -2.53
CA PRO A 1107 -10.32 -26.29 -2.25
C PRO A 1107 -10.59 -26.17 -0.75
N GLN A 1108 -10.87 -24.96 -0.28
CA GLN A 1108 -11.39 -24.74 1.07
C GLN A 1108 -12.83 -25.26 1.12
N ARG A 1109 -13.03 -26.43 1.74
CA ARG A 1109 -14.34 -27.08 1.86
C ARG A 1109 -15.25 -26.31 2.81
N LEU A 1110 -16.52 -26.18 2.48
CA LEU A 1110 -17.52 -25.69 3.43
C LEU A 1110 -17.74 -26.71 4.55
N LEU A 1111 -17.76 -26.24 5.79
CA LEU A 1111 -17.99 -27.03 6.99
C LEU A 1111 -19.25 -26.54 7.70
N TRP A 1112 -20.26 -27.39 7.81
CA TRP A 1112 -21.51 -27.04 8.49
C TRP A 1112 -21.30 -27.11 10.01
N ALA A 1113 -21.31 -25.95 10.65
CA ALA A 1113 -21.07 -25.77 12.07
C ALA A 1113 -22.36 -25.45 12.83
N SER A 1114 -22.41 -25.81 14.11
CA SER A 1114 -23.58 -25.60 14.98
C SER A 1114 -24.86 -26.22 14.39
N THR A 1115 -24.80 -27.48 13.95
CA THR A 1115 -25.89 -28.20 13.26
C THR A 1115 -26.90 -28.90 14.18
N SER A 1116 -26.86 -28.63 15.50
CA SER A 1116 -27.91 -29.02 16.44
C SER A 1116 -29.07 -28.02 16.45
N THR A 1117 -30.31 -28.49 16.33
CA THR A 1117 -31.51 -27.64 16.38
C THR A 1117 -31.68 -26.91 17.72
N LYS A 1118 -32.23 -25.69 17.68
CA LYS A 1118 -32.50 -24.86 18.87
C LYS A 1118 -33.99 -24.75 19.19
N ASN A 1119 -34.85 -24.93 18.20
CA ASN A 1119 -36.30 -25.06 18.37
C ASN A 1119 -36.65 -26.55 18.56
N PRO A 1120 -37.25 -26.97 19.69
CA PRO A 1120 -37.66 -28.36 19.92
C PRO A 1120 -38.72 -28.89 18.94
N ALA A 1121 -39.37 -28.03 18.16
CA ALA A 1121 -40.30 -28.44 17.11
C ALA A 1121 -39.59 -28.94 15.83
N TYR A 1122 -38.28 -28.72 15.68
CA TYR A 1122 -37.53 -29.14 14.49
C TYR A 1122 -36.86 -30.51 14.70
N PRO A 1123 -36.82 -31.38 13.67
CA PRO A 1123 -36.08 -32.64 13.74
C PRO A 1123 -34.62 -32.41 14.16
N GLU A 1124 -34.13 -33.17 15.13
CA GLU A 1124 -32.74 -33.07 15.67
C GLU A 1124 -31.65 -33.21 14.60
N VAL A 1125 -32.00 -33.78 13.45
CA VAL A 1125 -31.16 -34.07 12.27
C VAL A 1125 -31.34 -33.06 11.13
N LEU A 1126 -32.21 -32.06 11.27
CA LEU A 1126 -32.64 -31.15 10.18
C LEU A 1126 -31.48 -30.54 9.38
N TYR A 1127 -30.48 -29.98 10.06
CA TYR A 1127 -29.32 -29.35 9.42
C TYR A 1127 -28.25 -30.33 8.95
N VAL A 1128 -28.43 -31.63 9.20
CA VAL A 1128 -27.65 -32.69 8.56
C VAL A 1128 -28.37 -33.11 7.30
N ASP A 1129 -29.60 -33.65 7.43
CA ASP A 1129 -30.45 -34.14 6.33
C ASP A 1129 -30.54 -33.16 5.14
N GLN A 1130 -30.59 -31.84 5.40
CA GLN A 1130 -30.82 -30.81 4.38
C GLN A 1130 -29.55 -30.20 3.74
N LEU A 1131 -28.36 -30.56 4.23
CA LEU A 1131 -27.07 -29.97 3.82
C LEU A 1131 -26.02 -31.03 3.38
N ILE A 1132 -26.46 -32.22 2.96
CA ILE A 1132 -25.60 -33.28 2.42
C ILE A 1132 -25.24 -32.95 0.97
N GLY A 1133 -23.94 -32.87 0.67
CA GLY A 1133 -23.44 -32.68 -0.70
C GLY A 1133 -21.92 -32.83 -0.80
N PRO A 1134 -21.37 -32.93 -2.02
CA PRO A 1134 -19.96 -33.27 -2.24
C PRO A 1134 -18.99 -32.14 -1.85
N ASP A 1135 -17.77 -32.53 -1.49
CA ASP A 1135 -16.70 -31.67 -0.97
C ASP A 1135 -17.11 -30.79 0.22
N THR A 1136 -17.97 -31.32 1.10
CA THR A 1136 -18.34 -30.66 2.36
C THR A 1136 -17.87 -31.42 3.59
N VAL A 1137 -17.86 -30.73 4.72
CA VAL A 1137 -17.69 -31.29 6.06
C VAL A 1137 -18.94 -30.95 6.87
N ASN A 1138 -19.34 -31.79 7.81
CA ASN A 1138 -20.38 -31.45 8.80
C ASN A 1138 -19.89 -31.83 10.20
N THR A 1139 -19.92 -30.87 11.13
CA THR A 1139 -19.36 -31.05 12.46
C THR A 1139 -20.49 -31.21 13.47
N LEU A 1140 -20.69 -32.45 13.92
CA LEU A 1140 -21.87 -32.87 14.68
C LEU A 1140 -21.59 -32.86 16.19
N PRO A 1141 -22.40 -32.15 17.00
CA PRO A 1141 -22.42 -32.36 18.45
C PRO A 1141 -22.89 -33.78 18.78
N PRO A 1142 -22.42 -34.42 19.89
CA PRO A 1142 -22.70 -35.84 20.20
C PRO A 1142 -24.17 -36.25 20.13
N ASN A 1143 -25.10 -35.40 20.57
CA ASN A 1143 -26.55 -35.68 20.50
C ASN A 1143 -27.05 -35.72 19.04
N THR A 1144 -26.61 -34.79 18.19
CA THR A 1144 -26.97 -34.76 16.76
C THR A 1144 -26.30 -35.90 16.01
N TYR A 1145 -25.07 -36.26 16.37
CA TYR A 1145 -24.36 -37.44 15.85
C TYR A 1145 -25.14 -38.73 16.12
N ALA A 1146 -25.50 -38.98 17.39
CA ALA A 1146 -26.31 -40.14 17.78
C ALA A 1146 -27.70 -40.14 17.13
N ALA A 1147 -28.36 -38.98 17.05
CA ALA A 1147 -29.65 -38.84 16.36
C ALA A 1147 -29.53 -39.16 14.87
N PHE A 1148 -28.49 -38.68 14.17
CA PHE A 1148 -28.30 -38.98 12.75
C PHE A 1148 -27.97 -40.45 12.51
N LYS A 1149 -27.05 -41.04 13.30
CA LYS A 1149 -26.73 -42.48 13.24
C LYS A 1149 -28.00 -43.34 13.38
N ALA A 1150 -28.89 -42.99 14.32
CA ALA A 1150 -30.13 -43.71 14.58
C ALA A 1150 -31.25 -43.52 13.53
N LYS A 1151 -31.48 -42.28 13.04
CA LYS A 1151 -32.70 -41.92 12.28
C LYS A 1151 -32.51 -40.90 11.14
N GLY A 1152 -31.27 -40.55 10.79
CA GLY A 1152 -30.97 -39.59 9.72
C GLY A 1152 -31.40 -40.05 8.32
N SER A 1153 -31.57 -39.07 7.42
CA SER A 1153 -31.97 -39.26 6.02
C SER A 1153 -30.82 -38.91 5.08
N ILE A 1154 -30.37 -39.87 4.26
CA ILE A 1154 -29.25 -39.67 3.33
C ILE A 1154 -29.76 -39.47 1.90
N ALA A 1155 -29.52 -38.28 1.35
CA ALA A 1155 -29.65 -37.95 -0.07
C ALA A 1155 -28.77 -36.72 -0.36
N ASN A 1156 -28.33 -36.48 -1.61
CA ASN A 1156 -27.67 -35.22 -1.98
C ASN A 1156 -28.71 -34.09 -1.98
N THR A 1157 -28.87 -33.41 -0.85
CA THR A 1157 -29.91 -32.38 -0.62
C THR A 1157 -29.39 -30.96 -0.80
N LEU A 1158 -28.07 -30.75 -0.74
CA LEU A 1158 -27.44 -29.44 -0.78
C LEU A 1158 -27.59 -28.75 -2.15
N THR A 1159 -27.48 -29.50 -3.25
CA THR A 1159 -27.69 -29.00 -4.62
C THR A 1159 -29.16 -28.91 -5.03
N GLN A 1160 -30.09 -29.38 -4.20
CA GLN A 1160 -31.53 -29.33 -4.48
C GLN A 1160 -32.16 -28.02 -3.99
N GLY A 1161 -33.00 -27.40 -4.83
CA GLY A 1161 -33.80 -26.23 -4.45
C GLY A 1161 -33.01 -24.93 -4.27
N VAL A 1162 -31.87 -24.78 -4.97
CA VAL A 1162 -30.98 -23.61 -4.82
C VAL A 1162 -31.64 -22.32 -5.34
N SER A 1163 -32.46 -22.40 -6.40
CA SER A 1163 -33.22 -21.25 -6.90
C SER A 1163 -34.28 -20.78 -5.91
N GLU A 1164 -34.95 -21.72 -5.25
CA GLU A 1164 -35.92 -21.48 -4.19
C GLU A 1164 -35.25 -20.95 -2.92
N ALA A 1165 -34.03 -21.38 -2.61
CA ALA A 1165 -33.21 -20.81 -1.55
C ALA A 1165 -32.81 -19.34 -1.81
N ARG A 1166 -32.34 -19.03 -3.03
CA ARG A 1166 -32.06 -17.63 -3.47
C ARG A 1166 -33.33 -16.78 -3.37
N ALA A 1167 -34.46 -17.26 -3.92
CA ALA A 1167 -35.73 -16.56 -3.89
C ALA A 1167 -36.29 -16.36 -2.46
N LEU A 1168 -36.09 -17.33 -1.55
CA LEU A 1168 -36.48 -17.15 -0.14
C LEU A 1168 -35.69 -16.00 0.50
N ILE A 1169 -34.37 -15.93 0.26
CA ILE A 1169 -33.50 -14.86 0.79
C ILE A 1169 -33.92 -13.48 0.27
N GLU A 1170 -34.23 -13.36 -1.02
CA GLU A 1170 -34.74 -12.12 -1.64
C GLU A 1170 -36.09 -11.67 -1.05
N LEU A 1171 -36.90 -12.58 -0.52
CA LEU A 1171 -38.18 -12.29 0.12
C LEU A 1171 -38.08 -11.96 1.62
N LEU A 1172 -36.97 -12.30 2.31
CA LEU A 1172 -36.80 -12.07 3.75
C LEU A 1172 -37.12 -10.64 4.22
N PRO A 1173 -36.71 -9.56 3.52
CA PRO A 1173 -37.05 -8.20 3.93
C PRO A 1173 -38.56 -7.92 3.94
N GLN A 1174 -39.35 -8.61 3.10
CA GLN A 1174 -40.82 -8.48 3.07
C GLN A 1174 -41.47 -9.12 4.30
N TYR A 1175 -40.82 -10.14 4.89
CA TYR A 1175 -41.20 -10.77 6.15
C TYR A 1175 -40.61 -10.06 7.39
N GLY A 1176 -39.94 -8.92 7.20
CA GLY A 1176 -39.28 -8.14 8.26
C GLY A 1176 -37.92 -8.71 8.71
N VAL A 1177 -37.36 -9.68 7.97
CA VAL A 1177 -36.08 -10.33 8.28
C VAL A 1177 -34.97 -9.69 7.46
N ASP A 1178 -34.09 -8.96 8.12
CA ASP A 1178 -32.84 -8.46 7.54
C ASP A 1178 -31.72 -9.48 7.82
N LEU A 1179 -31.36 -10.28 6.81
CA LEU A 1179 -30.37 -11.36 6.97
C LEU A 1179 -28.94 -10.81 7.12
N ASP A 1180 -28.60 -9.69 6.49
CA ASP A 1180 -27.28 -9.07 6.63
C ASP A 1180 -27.11 -8.49 8.03
N LEU A 1181 -28.12 -7.80 8.57
CA LEU A 1181 -28.10 -7.33 9.95
C LEU A 1181 -28.07 -8.47 10.97
N ILE A 1182 -28.81 -9.56 10.73
CA ILE A 1182 -28.77 -10.77 11.57
C ILE A 1182 -27.37 -11.40 11.56
N THR A 1183 -26.77 -11.60 10.38
CA THR A 1183 -25.46 -12.25 10.27
C THR A 1183 -24.32 -11.39 10.82
N GLN A 1184 -24.33 -10.07 10.59
CA GLN A 1184 -23.39 -9.11 11.21
C GLN A 1184 -23.55 -9.02 12.74
N LYS A 1185 -24.76 -9.25 13.26
CA LYS A 1185 -24.98 -9.37 14.70
C LYS A 1185 -24.43 -10.70 15.22
N LEU A 1186 -24.72 -11.81 14.54
CA LEU A 1186 -24.25 -13.15 14.94
C LEU A 1186 -22.73 -13.32 14.86
N GLU A 1187 -22.04 -12.59 13.97
CA GLU A 1187 -20.56 -12.49 13.95
C GLU A 1187 -20.06 -11.89 15.27
N ARG A 1188 -20.59 -10.72 15.68
CA ARG A 1188 -20.18 -10.01 16.91
C ARG A 1188 -20.59 -10.73 18.20
N ASP A 1189 -21.87 -11.07 18.32
CA ASP A 1189 -22.40 -11.86 19.44
C ASP A 1189 -21.69 -13.23 19.52
N GLY A 1190 -21.25 -13.75 18.37
CA GLY A 1190 -20.52 -15.02 18.26
C GLY A 1190 -19.09 -14.97 18.78
N VAL A 1191 -18.35 -13.90 18.51
CA VAL A 1191 -17.06 -13.63 19.16
C VAL A 1191 -17.26 -13.46 20.67
N GLN A 1192 -18.19 -12.60 21.08
CA GLN A 1192 -18.40 -12.31 22.51
C GLN A 1192 -18.79 -13.55 23.32
N ALA A 1193 -19.60 -14.45 22.75
CA ALA A 1193 -19.93 -15.72 23.40
C ALA A 1193 -18.72 -16.67 23.53
N PHE A 1194 -17.76 -16.61 22.61
CA PHE A 1194 -16.51 -17.39 22.70
C PHE A 1194 -15.54 -16.77 23.72
N GLU A 1195 -15.41 -15.44 23.77
CA GLU A 1195 -14.67 -14.72 24.82
C GLU A 1195 -15.21 -15.07 26.23
N GLN A 1196 -16.54 -15.13 26.39
CA GLN A 1196 -17.18 -15.48 27.67
C GLN A 1196 -16.88 -16.91 28.13
N SER A 1197 -17.04 -17.92 27.28
CA SER A 1197 -16.65 -19.31 27.63
C SER A 1197 -15.15 -19.46 27.81
N PHE A 1198 -14.32 -18.68 27.10
CA PHE A 1198 -12.87 -18.66 27.31
C PHE A 1198 -12.50 -18.04 28.67
N ALA A 1199 -13.19 -16.97 29.10
CA ALA A 1199 -13.01 -16.44 30.46
C ALA A 1199 -13.45 -17.43 31.56
N GLY A 1200 -14.55 -18.17 31.34
CA GLY A 1200 -15.01 -19.24 32.26
C GLY A 1200 -14.01 -20.39 32.36
N LEU A 1201 -13.54 -20.88 31.20
CA LEU A 1201 -12.45 -21.85 31.06
C LEU A 1201 -11.19 -21.42 31.84
N LEU A 1202 -10.70 -20.19 31.63
CA LEU A 1202 -9.51 -19.69 32.31
C LEU A 1202 -9.71 -19.53 33.82
N ALA A 1203 -10.91 -19.17 34.26
CA ALA A 1203 -11.25 -19.13 35.69
C ALA A 1203 -11.19 -20.52 36.34
N ILE A 1204 -11.67 -21.56 35.66
CA ILE A 1204 -11.59 -22.96 36.13
C ILE A 1204 -10.12 -23.43 36.21
N VAL A 1205 -9.29 -23.07 35.21
CA VAL A 1205 -7.85 -23.38 35.23
C VAL A 1205 -7.15 -22.66 36.39
N ALA A 1206 -7.45 -21.37 36.59
CA ALA A 1206 -6.90 -20.57 37.69
C ALA A 1206 -7.33 -21.11 39.07
N GLU A 1207 -8.58 -21.50 39.25
CA GLU A 1207 -9.09 -22.13 40.47
C GLU A 1207 -8.32 -23.42 40.77
N LYS A 1208 -8.16 -24.29 39.77
CA LYS A 1208 -7.47 -25.58 39.96
C LYS A 1208 -5.98 -25.40 40.24
N MET A 1209 -5.27 -24.50 39.53
CA MET A 1209 -3.89 -24.12 39.85
C MET A 1209 -3.74 -23.48 41.24
N GLY A 1210 -4.73 -22.71 41.70
CA GLY A 1210 -4.75 -22.13 43.03
C GLY A 1210 -4.97 -23.16 44.14
N SER A 1211 -5.89 -24.10 43.92
CA SER A 1211 -6.28 -25.14 44.89
C SER A 1211 -5.20 -26.16 45.25
N GLU A 1212 -4.09 -26.19 44.50
CA GLU A 1212 -2.96 -27.10 44.70
C GLU A 1212 -1.73 -26.40 45.33
N ASN A 1213 -1.84 -25.11 45.65
CA ASN A 1213 -0.89 -24.38 46.50
C ASN A 1213 -1.28 -24.38 48.00
N THR A 1214 -2.27 -25.19 48.39
CA THR A 1214 -2.80 -25.35 49.75
C THR A 1214 -2.95 -26.83 50.13
#